data_AF-A0A7S3UDN6-F1
#
_entry.id   AF-A0A7S3UDN6-F1
#
_cell.length_a   1.000
_cell.length_b   1.000
_cell.length_c   1.000
_cell.angle_alpha   90.00
_cell.angle_beta   90.00
_cell.angle_gamma   90.00
#
_symmetry.space_group_name_H-M   'P 1'
#
loop_
_entity.id
_entity.type
_entity.pdbx_description
1 polymer ?
#
loop_
_entity_poly.entity_id
_entity_poly.type
_entity_poly.pdbx_seq_one_letter_code
_entity_poly.pdbx_strand_id
1 'polypeptide(L)'
;MAEHGAGKEGMESPRSGGAGDTTQRIIAKLMREASYSGATGEALMDLHQQQRWKEKDLDASPRSTASSDEAKNWDVGGYEDNDFQDFRHCIDALKENPDERIPEAWRSYTKITQAGSFAQETLEVNDDVTLRARRLENASWRLWGQDSADGQLDVNELEKNVERKLGFDVSHFKRNMSVEDLLDADFAESIERERLDSYGSSPRTTSAPHSPPDAFLMPIPELASRKSIVFGHSLERNGANNFLLYLLRELKLISNLECEMYVPKDGPMAADYEKLGIKVNVLNPNAEDYKDKIQEAMPNFDVAIVNTIMGPEAVLAADKAGVPSVWVIHEAWPQDQFEYYAKEVFLMAHLDADKIRRAFAVADRICFPAKVQRKCYEGLFEPHRGVVIYNGIPTMAIDVFKSSAPRGEVRKELGYDSDDLVILHLGTVCKRKAQLDTMKAFVQFCKNAPEKASKAKLLLVGARYIRQHEIEYIDSIKKLVVDNNLQNQVTILDTKKNVLPFYLAADIVVCPSINEVLPLVICEAMAFQRPVIASAIDGIPEALKHGREGFLIKPGDIDAFAGHLEELTDRSLRSQMGRCGRLRVREQFSFDRMLATYAKMVQEAVDQRSAPELQVHQGVGTNSKPVILLDMDNTIVDWDSEFQARWRKRNGSHANRYPELVVNRQNFEIELNFAEKYRDDVLSVVAEPGFYKNLHPIPGAVEAVYEMVALGCEVRFCTSTHYVCPGQSAEEKFEWVREHLGEEYVNKLIITSDKTAVKGDILVDDKPVITGCVEDPDWIHVVYDQSYNSKVDKPRLQSWYDWRSVIEPLLRKRDAQ
;
A
#
# COMPACT_ATOMS: atom_id res chain seq x y z
N MET A 1 -70.03 -31.55 -8.05
CA MET A 1 -69.42 -30.74 -9.13
C MET A 1 -68.24 -29.97 -8.56
N ALA A 2 -67.03 -30.51 -8.46
CA ALA A 2 -66.51 -31.87 -8.54
C ALA A 2 -65.02 -31.76 -8.85
N GLU A 3 -64.12 -32.65 -8.43
CA GLU A 3 -64.03 -33.63 -7.32
C GLU A 3 -62.56 -34.16 -7.46
N HIS A 4 -61.72 -34.49 -6.48
CA HIS A 4 -61.75 -34.61 -5.00
C HIS A 4 -60.26 -34.57 -4.51
N GLY A 5 -59.88 -34.55 -3.22
CA GLY A 5 -60.61 -34.56 -1.95
C GLY A 5 -59.62 -34.64 -0.75
N ALA A 6 -60.14 -34.34 0.45
CA ALA A 6 -59.83 -34.86 1.83
C ALA A 6 -58.43 -35.41 2.19
N GLY A 7 -57.92 -35.29 3.43
CA GLY A 7 -58.40 -34.75 4.72
C GLY A 7 -57.29 -34.95 5.79
N LYS A 8 -57.20 -34.15 6.87
CA LYS A 8 -57.74 -34.43 8.24
C LYS A 8 -57.48 -35.86 8.74
N GLU A 9 -56.99 -36.16 9.95
CA GLU A 9 -56.59 -35.47 11.21
C GLU A 9 -55.56 -36.44 11.90
N GLY A 10 -54.55 -36.07 12.69
CA GLY A 10 -54.59 -35.46 14.02
C GLY A 10 -54.42 -36.50 15.15
N MET A 11 -53.28 -36.54 15.86
CA MET A 11 -53.15 -37.03 17.26
C MET A 11 -51.75 -36.76 17.87
N GLU A 12 -51.66 -36.65 19.21
CA GLU A 12 -50.47 -36.19 19.96
C GLU A 12 -49.70 -37.28 20.73
N SER A 13 -48.35 -37.25 20.63
CA SER A 13 -47.38 -37.70 21.66
C SER A 13 -47.33 -39.23 22.00
N PRO A 14 -46.31 -39.80 22.69
CA PRO A 14 -45.31 -39.16 23.56
C PRO A 14 -43.82 -39.47 23.25
N ARG A 15 -42.93 -38.94 24.10
CA ARG A 15 -41.46 -39.00 23.99
C ARG A 15 -40.88 -40.42 24.11
N SER A 16 -39.93 -40.75 23.23
CA SER A 16 -38.78 -41.59 23.55
C SER A 16 -37.52 -40.96 22.94
N GLY A 17 -36.43 -40.93 23.70
CA GLY A 17 -35.14 -40.41 23.22
C GLY A 17 -34.22 -41.55 22.79
N GLY A 18 -33.44 -41.37 21.73
CA GLY A 18 -32.42 -42.33 21.31
C GLY A 18 -31.84 -42.05 19.94
N ALA A 19 -30.54 -41.72 19.90
CA ALA A 19 -29.59 -41.75 18.77
C ALA A 19 -29.89 -41.02 17.43
N GLY A 20 -31.14 -40.93 16.95
CA GLY A 20 -31.44 -40.45 15.60
C GLY A 20 -31.18 -38.96 15.34
N ASP A 21 -31.44 -38.11 16.34
CA ASP A 21 -31.32 -36.65 16.20
C ASP A 21 -29.84 -36.20 16.10
N THR A 22 -28.93 -36.85 16.84
CA THR A 22 -27.49 -36.57 16.74
C THR A 22 -26.95 -36.90 15.35
N THR A 23 -27.34 -38.04 14.77
CA THR A 23 -26.90 -38.46 13.44
C THR A 23 -27.47 -37.57 12.35
N GLN A 24 -28.74 -37.17 12.43
CA GLN A 24 -29.31 -36.19 11.48
C GLN A 24 -28.65 -34.80 11.61
N ARG A 25 -28.32 -34.35 12.82
CA ARG A 25 -27.56 -33.09 13.02
C ARG A 25 -26.13 -33.17 12.49
N ILE A 26 -25.46 -34.32 12.62
CA ILE A 26 -24.12 -34.54 12.05
C ILE A 26 -24.20 -34.56 10.52
N ILE A 27 -25.17 -35.25 9.92
CA ILE A 27 -25.38 -35.23 8.46
C ILE A 27 -25.73 -33.81 7.97
N ALA A 28 -26.59 -33.07 8.69
CA ALA A 28 -26.93 -31.68 8.36
C ALA A 28 -25.81 -30.66 8.65
N LYS A 29 -24.77 -31.07 9.39
CA LYS A 29 -23.52 -30.32 9.60
C LYS A 29 -22.50 -30.64 8.51
N LEU A 30 -22.29 -31.92 8.19
CA LEU A 30 -21.40 -32.38 7.12
C LEU A 30 -21.90 -31.94 5.73
N MET A 31 -23.22 -31.92 5.48
CA MET A 31 -23.81 -31.32 4.27
C MET A 31 -23.54 -29.82 4.18
N ARG A 32 -23.56 -29.11 5.32
CA ARG A 32 -23.21 -27.68 5.39
C ARG A 32 -21.71 -27.46 5.17
N GLU A 33 -20.85 -28.29 5.75
CA GLU A 33 -19.39 -28.22 5.57
C GLU A 33 -18.98 -28.62 4.14
N ALA A 34 -19.66 -29.58 3.50
CA ALA A 34 -19.51 -29.88 2.08
C ALA A 34 -19.95 -28.71 1.18
N SER A 35 -20.95 -27.93 1.60
CA SER A 35 -21.36 -26.69 0.90
C SER A 35 -20.29 -25.58 0.95
N TYR A 36 -19.34 -25.64 1.90
CA TYR A 36 -18.21 -24.69 1.98
C TYR A 36 -17.03 -25.03 1.05
N SER A 37 -17.06 -26.16 0.34
CA SER A 37 -15.99 -26.56 -0.59
C SER A 37 -16.03 -25.87 -1.96
N GLY A 38 -17.09 -25.11 -2.27
CA GLY A 38 -17.09 -24.11 -3.36
C GLY A 38 -16.95 -24.66 -4.79
N ALA A 39 -17.15 -25.96 -5.01
CA ALA A 39 -17.13 -26.55 -6.35
C ALA A 39 -18.44 -26.31 -7.12
N THR A 40 -18.68 -25.06 -7.55
CA THR A 40 -19.72 -24.74 -8.54
C THR A 40 -19.22 -25.08 -9.96
N GLY A 41 -20.12 -25.57 -10.81
CA GLY A 41 -19.82 -26.24 -12.09
C GLY A 41 -19.22 -25.39 -13.22
N GLU A 42 -18.78 -24.15 -12.96
CA GLU A 42 -18.13 -23.29 -13.95
C GLU A 42 -16.62 -23.60 -14.10
N ALA A 43 -16.00 -24.18 -13.07
CA ALA A 43 -14.58 -24.57 -13.08
C ALA A 43 -14.21 -25.71 -14.08
N LEU A 44 -15.19 -26.22 -14.84
CA LEU A 44 -15.00 -27.27 -15.85
C LEU A 44 -15.07 -26.78 -17.31
N MET A 45 -15.45 -25.52 -17.58
CA MET A 45 -15.45 -24.97 -18.96
C MET A 45 -14.16 -24.26 -19.36
N ASP A 46 -13.40 -23.71 -18.42
CA ASP A 46 -12.19 -22.92 -18.73
C ASP A 46 -10.99 -23.79 -19.19
N LEU A 47 -11.05 -25.09 -18.89
CA LEU A 47 -10.10 -26.11 -19.36
C LEU A 47 -10.07 -26.27 -20.90
N HIS A 48 -11.07 -25.76 -21.64
CA HIS A 48 -11.15 -25.97 -23.08
C HIS A 48 -10.63 -24.80 -23.94
N GLN A 49 -10.41 -23.59 -23.38
CA GLN A 49 -9.89 -22.44 -24.16
C GLN A 49 -8.36 -22.26 -24.07
N GLN A 50 -7.71 -22.68 -22.99
CA GLN A 50 -6.26 -22.49 -22.82
C GLN A 50 -5.37 -23.44 -23.66
N GLN A 51 -5.95 -24.42 -24.39
CA GLN A 51 -5.18 -25.32 -25.26
C GLN A 51 -4.74 -24.73 -26.62
N ARG A 52 -5.01 -23.44 -26.91
CA ARG A 52 -4.71 -22.85 -28.23
C ARG A 52 -3.35 -22.17 -28.39
N TRP A 53 -2.51 -22.13 -27.36
CA TRP A 53 -1.22 -21.42 -27.37
C TRP A 53 -0.01 -22.37 -27.23
N LYS A 54 0.13 -23.32 -28.17
CA LYS A 54 1.30 -24.21 -28.24
C LYS A 54 1.85 -24.53 -29.64
N GLU A 55 1.37 -23.86 -30.69
CA GLU A 55 1.86 -24.05 -32.06
C GLU A 55 2.09 -22.71 -32.79
N LYS A 56 3.29 -22.14 -32.59
CA LYS A 56 4.10 -21.39 -33.58
C LYS A 56 5.32 -20.76 -32.90
N ASP A 57 6.47 -21.42 -33.07
CA ASP A 57 7.83 -20.84 -33.23
C ASP A 57 8.88 -21.86 -32.80
N LEU A 58 9.04 -22.91 -33.63
CA LEU A 58 10.21 -23.80 -33.62
C LEU A 58 10.48 -24.27 -35.06
N ASP A 59 11.39 -23.60 -35.76
CA ASP A 59 12.05 -24.16 -36.94
C ASP A 59 13.51 -23.72 -37.03
N ALA A 60 14.42 -24.64 -36.66
CA ALA A 60 15.83 -24.74 -37.07
C ALA A 60 16.47 -25.95 -36.34
N SER A 61 16.74 -27.02 -37.08
CA SER A 61 17.37 -28.27 -36.58
C SER A 61 18.92 -28.22 -36.70
N PRO A 62 19.77 -29.24 -36.35
CA PRO A 62 19.56 -30.69 -36.52
C PRO A 62 20.03 -31.68 -35.42
N ARG A 63 19.16 -32.67 -35.19
CA ARG A 63 19.39 -34.13 -35.00
C ARG A 63 20.79 -34.69 -34.61
N SER A 64 20.79 -35.49 -33.53
CA SER A 64 21.56 -36.74 -33.38
C SER A 64 20.73 -37.75 -32.56
N THR A 65 20.00 -38.68 -33.19
CA THR A 65 20.38 -40.10 -33.48
C THR A 65 20.53 -41.04 -32.27
N ALA A 66 19.58 -41.99 -32.18
CA ALA A 66 19.68 -43.32 -31.53
C ALA A 66 19.80 -43.37 -29.98
N SER A 67 19.26 -44.37 -29.27
CA SER A 67 18.43 -45.53 -29.67
C SER A 67 17.43 -45.88 -28.57
N SER A 68 16.33 -46.56 -28.93
CA SER A 68 15.57 -47.37 -27.99
C SER A 68 16.39 -48.58 -27.55
N ASP A 69 16.12 -49.12 -26.35
CA ASP A 69 15.50 -50.44 -26.18
C ASP A 69 15.31 -50.78 -24.69
N GLU A 70 14.39 -51.71 -24.43
CA GLU A 70 13.97 -52.29 -23.13
C GLU A 70 12.72 -51.72 -22.46
N ALA A 71 11.65 -51.58 -23.25
CA ALA A 71 10.31 -51.79 -22.74
C ALA A 71 9.99 -53.31 -22.65
N LYS A 72 9.99 -53.89 -21.45
CA LYS A 72 9.12 -55.02 -21.06
C LYS A 72 9.11 -55.30 -19.55
N ASN A 73 7.90 -55.49 -19.03
CA ASN A 73 7.57 -56.13 -17.77
C ASN A 73 7.97 -55.41 -16.47
N TRP A 74 7.19 -54.39 -16.11
CA TRP A 74 6.41 -54.55 -14.88
C TRP A 74 4.94 -54.25 -15.10
N ASP A 75 4.11 -54.90 -14.30
CA ASP A 75 2.68 -55.05 -14.50
C ASP A 75 1.92 -53.80 -14.05
N VAL A 76 0.87 -53.42 -14.80
CA VAL A 76 0.09 -52.21 -14.53
C VAL A 76 -1.03 -52.54 -13.54
N GLY A 77 -0.63 -52.79 -12.29
CA GLY A 77 -1.56 -52.84 -11.17
C GLY A 77 -2.02 -51.43 -10.80
N GLY A 78 -3.28 -51.10 -11.10
CA GLY A 78 -3.84 -49.78 -10.84
C GLY A 78 -3.95 -49.46 -9.36
N TYR A 79 -3.64 -48.20 -8.99
CA TYR A 79 -4.08 -47.60 -7.74
C TYR A 79 -5.35 -46.78 -8.03
N GLU A 80 -6.49 -47.33 -7.66
CA GLU A 80 -7.80 -46.66 -7.64
C GLU A 80 -8.04 -45.96 -6.28
N ASP A 81 -9.08 -45.11 -6.24
CA ASP A 81 -9.57 -44.23 -5.15
C ASP A 81 -9.67 -44.81 -3.71
N ASN A 82 -8.56 -45.20 -3.06
CA ASN A 82 -8.64 -45.89 -1.76
C ASN A 82 -8.70 -45.02 -0.49
N ASP A 83 -8.14 -43.80 -0.45
CA ASP A 83 -8.24 -42.95 0.77
C ASP A 83 -9.68 -42.50 1.08
N PHE A 84 -10.55 -42.42 0.06
CA PHE A 84 -11.98 -42.12 0.23
C PHE A 84 -12.84 -43.38 0.46
N GLN A 85 -12.38 -44.55 -0.01
CA GLN A 85 -13.05 -45.83 0.27
C GLN A 85 -12.80 -46.31 1.69
N ASP A 86 -11.62 -46.10 2.27
CA ASP A 86 -11.34 -46.44 3.67
C ASP A 86 -12.22 -45.64 4.64
N PHE A 87 -12.51 -44.37 4.34
CA PHE A 87 -13.44 -43.56 5.11
C PHE A 87 -14.90 -44.05 5.00
N ARG A 88 -15.32 -44.49 3.80
CA ARG A 88 -16.64 -45.13 3.61
C ARG A 88 -16.74 -46.48 4.31
N HIS A 89 -15.72 -47.34 4.19
CA HIS A 89 -15.67 -48.62 4.90
C HIS A 89 -15.72 -48.44 6.42
N CYS A 90 -15.02 -47.45 6.99
CA CYS A 90 -15.15 -47.14 8.42
C CYS A 90 -16.58 -46.70 8.78
N ILE A 91 -17.23 -45.90 7.96
CA ILE A 91 -18.62 -45.44 8.19
C ILE A 91 -19.63 -46.57 8.00
N ASP A 92 -19.42 -47.50 7.07
CA ASP A 92 -20.32 -48.62 6.81
C ASP A 92 -20.11 -49.75 7.84
N ALA A 93 -18.88 -50.02 8.28
CA ALA A 93 -18.60 -50.90 9.43
C ALA A 93 -19.25 -50.37 10.73
N LEU A 94 -19.18 -49.06 10.99
CA LEU A 94 -19.87 -48.43 12.14
C LEU A 94 -21.41 -48.45 12.04
N LYS A 95 -21.99 -48.65 10.85
CA LYS A 95 -23.43 -48.89 10.68
C LYS A 95 -23.82 -50.33 10.96
N GLU A 96 -22.97 -51.29 10.61
CA GLU A 96 -23.24 -52.72 10.81
C GLU A 96 -22.87 -53.21 12.21
N ASN A 97 -21.90 -52.60 12.90
CA ASN A 97 -21.49 -52.99 14.24
C ASN A 97 -21.10 -51.78 15.14
N PRO A 98 -22.07 -51.15 15.85
CA PRO A 98 -21.86 -49.89 16.56
C PRO A 98 -20.85 -49.89 17.73
N ASP A 99 -20.42 -51.07 18.20
CA ASP A 99 -19.55 -51.24 19.38
C ASP A 99 -18.05 -51.40 19.02
N GLU A 100 -17.68 -51.36 17.74
CA GLU A 100 -16.29 -51.54 17.32
C GLU A 100 -15.41 -50.31 17.65
N ARG A 101 -14.23 -50.55 18.25
CA ARG A 101 -13.42 -49.47 18.84
C ARG A 101 -12.62 -48.68 17.80
N ILE A 102 -12.96 -47.40 17.66
CA ILE A 102 -12.13 -46.39 16.97
C ILE A 102 -10.68 -46.41 17.52
N PRO A 103 -9.65 -46.45 16.64
CA PRO A 103 -8.24 -46.40 17.03
C PRO A 103 -7.87 -45.19 17.89
N GLU A 104 -6.91 -45.39 18.79
CA GLU A 104 -6.59 -44.48 19.90
C GLU A 104 -6.12 -43.07 19.46
N ALA A 105 -5.58 -42.95 18.24
CA ALA A 105 -5.11 -41.68 17.66
C ALA A 105 -6.19 -40.58 17.51
N TRP A 106 -7.48 -40.93 17.55
CA TRP A 106 -8.59 -40.00 17.24
C TRP A 106 -9.39 -39.53 18.46
N ARG A 107 -9.00 -39.89 19.69
CA ARG A 107 -9.76 -39.55 20.92
C ARG A 107 -9.52 -38.16 21.51
N SER A 108 -8.62 -37.37 20.93
CA SER A 108 -8.12 -36.11 21.52
C SER A 108 -9.04 -34.89 21.34
N TYR A 109 -10.17 -35.00 20.63
CA TYR A 109 -10.94 -33.85 20.12
C TYR A 109 -12.28 -33.55 20.84
N THR A 110 -12.65 -34.29 21.90
CA THR A 110 -14.01 -34.23 22.49
C THR A 110 -14.06 -33.97 24.00
N LYS A 111 -13.09 -33.22 24.53
CA LYS A 111 -13.16 -32.69 25.91
C LYS A 111 -12.81 -31.20 25.96
N ILE A 112 -13.84 -30.36 26.03
CA ILE A 112 -14.02 -29.18 26.91
C ILE A 112 -15.38 -28.57 26.53
N THR A 113 -16.41 -28.90 27.31
CA THR A 113 -17.73 -28.23 27.31
C THR A 113 -18.40 -28.52 28.66
N GLN A 114 -18.30 -27.61 29.65
CA GLN A 114 -19.23 -27.47 30.79
C GLN A 114 -18.79 -26.34 31.75
N ALA A 115 -19.80 -25.66 32.33
CA ALA A 115 -19.74 -24.52 33.27
C ALA A 115 -19.31 -23.15 32.67
N GLY A 116 -19.94 -22.02 33.00
CA GLY A 116 -21.14 -21.81 33.83
C GLY A 116 -21.44 -20.31 34.08
N SER A 117 -22.70 -19.89 34.02
CA SER A 117 -23.16 -18.49 34.13
C SER A 117 -23.03 -17.86 35.53
N PHE A 118 -22.86 -16.52 35.65
CA PHE A 118 -23.72 -15.65 36.51
C PHE A 118 -23.44 -14.12 36.39
N ALA A 119 -24.49 -13.33 36.67
CA ALA A 119 -24.54 -11.92 37.15
C ALA A 119 -24.18 -10.73 36.24
N GLN A 120 -25.13 -9.78 36.16
CA GLN A 120 -24.92 -8.37 35.79
C GLN A 120 -24.61 -7.54 37.05
N GLU A 121 -23.78 -6.51 36.95
CA GLU A 121 -23.95 -5.31 37.79
C GLU A 121 -23.29 -4.07 37.16
N THR A 122 -23.89 -2.90 37.36
CA THR A 122 -23.56 -1.65 36.68
C THR A 122 -22.58 -0.83 37.51
N LEU A 123 -21.45 -0.40 36.93
CA LEU A 123 -20.50 0.53 37.55
C LEU A 123 -20.11 1.63 36.57
N GLU A 124 -20.46 2.87 36.92
CA GLU A 124 -19.96 4.08 36.26
C GLU A 124 -18.48 4.29 36.64
N VAL A 125 -17.56 4.19 35.68
CA VAL A 125 -16.11 4.34 35.92
C VAL A 125 -15.47 5.21 34.85
N ASN A 126 -14.69 6.20 35.30
CA ASN A 126 -14.00 7.23 34.50
C ASN A 126 -13.45 6.74 33.15
N ASP A 127 -13.75 7.50 32.09
CA ASP A 127 -13.49 7.16 30.68
C ASP A 127 -12.05 6.72 30.38
N ASP A 128 -11.05 7.35 31.01
CA ASP A 128 -9.64 7.10 30.72
C ASP A 128 -9.15 5.71 31.17
N VAL A 129 -9.66 5.21 32.31
CA VAL A 129 -9.39 3.85 32.78
C VAL A 129 -10.13 2.84 31.90
N THR A 130 -11.38 3.14 31.55
CA THR A 130 -12.21 2.31 30.66
C THR A 130 -11.59 2.19 29.26
N LEU A 131 -10.98 3.26 28.72
CA LEU A 131 -10.26 3.23 27.44
C LEU A 131 -9.02 2.34 27.51
N ARG A 132 -8.27 2.39 28.62
CA ARG A 132 -7.04 1.61 28.83
C ARG A 132 -7.34 0.12 29.06
N ALA A 133 -8.35 -0.20 29.87
CA ALA A 133 -8.88 -1.55 30.06
C ALA A 133 -9.40 -2.13 28.74
N ARG A 134 -10.23 -1.38 27.99
CA ARG A 134 -10.67 -1.79 26.64
C ARG A 134 -9.50 -1.98 25.67
N ARG A 135 -8.41 -1.20 25.75
CA ARG A 135 -7.21 -1.42 24.91
C ARG A 135 -6.42 -2.68 25.28
N LEU A 136 -6.46 -3.12 26.54
CA LEU A 136 -5.89 -4.39 27.01
C LEU A 136 -6.80 -5.58 26.67
N GLU A 137 -8.11 -5.43 26.85
CA GLU A 137 -9.11 -6.42 26.44
C GLU A 137 -9.15 -6.60 24.92
N ASN A 138 -8.99 -5.52 24.14
CA ASN A 138 -8.76 -5.61 22.70
C ASN A 138 -7.36 -6.13 22.33
N ALA A 139 -6.39 -6.18 23.26
CA ALA A 139 -5.07 -6.76 22.98
C ALA A 139 -5.11 -8.28 22.82
N SER A 140 -6.09 -8.98 23.42
CA SER A 140 -6.34 -10.40 23.14
C SER A 140 -6.98 -10.61 21.76
N TRP A 141 -7.92 -9.74 21.37
CA TRP A 141 -8.55 -9.74 20.03
C TRP A 141 -7.62 -9.26 18.89
N ARG A 142 -6.51 -8.57 19.19
CA ARG A 142 -5.62 -7.93 18.20
C ARG A 142 -4.82 -8.90 17.33
N LEU A 143 -4.99 -10.22 17.48
CA LEU A 143 -4.08 -11.23 16.95
C LEU A 143 -4.76 -12.14 15.91
N TRP A 144 -4.96 -11.57 14.72
CA TRP A 144 -5.08 -12.29 13.44
C TRP A 144 -6.12 -13.43 13.37
N GLY A 145 -7.31 -13.22 13.96
CA GLY A 145 -8.48 -14.06 13.70
C GLY A 145 -8.64 -15.26 14.63
N GLN A 146 -8.51 -15.04 15.94
CA GLN A 146 -9.20 -15.88 16.92
C GLN A 146 -10.66 -15.46 17.03
N ASP A 147 -11.58 -16.32 16.60
CA ASP A 147 -12.87 -16.42 17.27
C ASP A 147 -12.62 -17.24 18.56
N SER A 148 -12.64 -16.59 19.71
CA SER A 148 -12.93 -17.29 20.96
C SER A 148 -14.40 -17.71 20.91
N ALA A 149 -14.66 -19.01 20.72
CA ALA A 149 -16.01 -19.54 20.57
C ALA A 149 -16.90 -19.35 21.82
N ASP A 150 -16.28 -19.13 22.97
CA ASP A 150 -16.91 -18.85 24.26
C ASP A 150 -16.43 -17.49 24.79
N GLY A 151 -17.36 -16.68 25.30
CA GLY A 151 -17.15 -15.24 25.55
C GLY A 151 -16.61 -14.85 26.93
N GLN A 152 -16.34 -13.55 27.07
CA GLN A 152 -15.89 -12.82 28.28
C GLN A 152 -14.60 -13.33 28.94
N LEU A 153 -13.51 -12.58 28.72
CA LEU A 153 -12.35 -12.56 29.61
C LEU A 153 -12.70 -11.71 30.84
N ASP A 154 -12.69 -12.29 32.05
CA ASP A 154 -12.85 -11.50 33.29
C ASP A 154 -11.57 -10.66 33.53
N VAL A 155 -11.67 -9.37 33.24
CA VAL A 155 -10.61 -8.38 33.45
C VAL A 155 -10.13 -8.38 34.91
N ASN A 156 -11.04 -8.59 35.87
CA ASN A 156 -10.69 -8.63 37.30
C ASN A 156 -9.87 -9.87 37.65
N GLU A 157 -10.09 -11.00 36.97
CA GLU A 157 -9.28 -12.21 37.16
C GLU A 157 -7.90 -12.04 36.52
N LEU A 158 -7.80 -11.34 35.38
CA LEU A 158 -6.52 -11.01 34.76
C LEU A 158 -5.68 -10.09 35.65
N GLU A 159 -6.26 -9.02 36.19
CA GLU A 159 -5.60 -8.10 37.12
C GLU A 159 -5.16 -8.83 38.40
N LYS A 160 -6.05 -9.60 39.05
CA LYS A 160 -5.71 -10.40 40.24
C LYS A 160 -4.66 -11.50 39.99
N ASN A 161 -4.46 -11.91 38.74
CA ASN A 161 -3.40 -12.86 38.36
C ASN A 161 -2.07 -12.14 38.12
N VAL A 162 -2.08 -10.90 37.61
CA VAL A 162 -0.89 -10.04 37.52
C VAL A 162 -0.42 -9.63 38.93
N GLU A 163 -1.32 -9.18 39.79
CA GLU A 163 -1.02 -8.84 41.20
C GLU A 163 -0.43 -10.02 41.98
N ARG A 164 -1.02 -11.22 41.84
CA ARG A 164 -0.49 -12.45 42.46
C ARG A 164 0.91 -12.84 41.99
N LYS A 165 1.27 -12.52 40.74
CA LYS A 165 2.59 -12.84 40.16
C LYS A 165 3.65 -11.78 40.43
N LEU A 166 3.27 -10.51 40.53
CA LEU A 166 4.19 -9.40 40.79
C LEU A 166 4.37 -9.11 42.29
N GLY A 167 3.42 -9.49 43.14
CA GLY A 167 3.55 -9.41 44.61
C GLY A 167 3.29 -8.04 45.22
N PHE A 168 2.73 -7.10 44.45
CA PHE A 168 2.31 -5.78 44.94
C PHE A 168 1.07 -5.26 44.18
N ASP A 169 0.33 -4.38 44.84
CA ASP A 169 -0.87 -3.71 44.35
C ASP A 169 -0.53 -2.74 43.21
N VAL A 170 -1.10 -3.00 42.02
CA VAL A 170 -0.83 -2.19 40.81
C VAL A 170 -1.69 -0.92 40.71
N SER A 171 -2.67 -0.73 41.60
CA SER A 171 -3.52 0.47 41.63
C SER A 171 -2.76 1.78 41.88
N HIS A 172 -1.51 1.69 42.36
CA HIS A 172 -0.62 2.82 42.61
C HIS A 172 0.16 3.31 41.38
N PHE A 173 0.21 2.57 40.27
CA PHE A 173 0.91 2.97 39.03
C PHE A 173 0.16 4.05 38.22
N LYS A 174 -0.52 4.97 38.91
CA LYS A 174 -1.28 6.09 38.32
C LYS A 174 -0.43 7.28 37.87
N ARG A 175 0.91 7.23 38.01
CA ARG A 175 1.84 8.24 37.47
C ARG A 175 3.17 7.63 36.98
N ASN A 176 3.43 7.87 35.69
CA ASN A 176 4.72 7.98 34.99
C ASN A 176 5.92 7.13 35.45
N MET A 177 6.09 5.95 34.83
CA MET A 177 7.33 5.43 34.20
C MET A 177 7.16 3.92 33.95
N SER A 178 7.78 3.39 32.90
CA SER A 178 7.94 1.95 32.71
C SER A 178 9.22 1.44 33.37
N VAL A 179 9.29 0.14 33.66
CA VAL A 179 10.50 -0.51 34.19
C VAL A 179 11.62 -0.55 33.12
N GLU A 180 11.27 -0.40 31.85
CA GLU A 180 12.21 -0.39 30.72
C GLU A 180 12.97 0.95 30.62
N ASP A 181 12.37 2.07 31.03
CA ASP A 181 12.99 3.40 31.04
C ASP A 181 14.22 3.49 31.99
N LEU A 182 14.28 2.61 32.99
CA LEU A 182 15.42 2.47 33.91
C LEU A 182 16.60 1.68 33.32
N LEU A 183 16.42 1.01 32.17
CA LEU A 183 17.44 0.18 31.54
C LEU A 183 18.01 0.79 30.24
N ASP A 184 17.27 1.68 29.56
CA ASP A 184 17.70 2.32 28.31
C ASP A 184 18.53 3.61 28.51
N ALA A 185 18.60 4.16 29.73
CA ALA A 185 19.31 5.42 30.01
C ALA A 185 20.81 5.37 29.67
N ASP A 186 21.49 4.26 29.99
CA ASP A 186 22.92 4.06 29.65
C ASP A 186 23.14 3.88 28.13
N PHE A 187 22.11 3.47 27.38
CA PHE A 187 22.22 3.19 25.95
C PHE A 187 22.01 4.44 25.08
N ALA A 188 21.18 5.38 25.51
CA ALA A 188 21.01 6.68 24.85
C ALA A 188 22.34 7.45 24.77
N GLU A 189 23.15 7.45 25.85
CA GLU A 189 24.50 8.01 25.84
C GLU A 189 25.43 7.31 24.83
N SER A 190 25.33 5.98 24.67
CA SER A 190 26.23 5.24 23.78
C SER A 190 25.99 5.56 22.30
N ILE A 191 24.73 5.74 21.89
CA ILE A 191 24.38 6.13 20.52
C ILE A 191 24.73 7.60 20.24
N GLU A 192 24.61 8.51 21.20
CA GLU A 192 25.12 9.88 21.02
C GLU A 192 26.64 9.90 20.83
N ARG A 193 27.40 9.06 21.55
CA ARG A 193 28.87 8.99 21.37
C ARG A 193 29.26 8.49 19.98
N GLU A 194 28.68 7.41 19.46
CA GLU A 194 28.94 6.95 18.08
C GLU A 194 28.53 7.99 17.02
N ARG A 195 27.48 8.78 17.30
CA ARG A 195 27.01 9.87 16.44
C ARG A 195 27.93 11.11 16.47
N LEU A 196 28.68 11.31 17.54
CA LEU A 196 29.69 12.37 17.68
C LEU A 196 31.03 11.97 17.04
N ASP A 197 31.47 10.72 17.19
CA ASP A 197 32.74 10.23 16.63
C ASP A 197 32.73 10.11 15.09
N SER A 198 31.54 10.09 14.46
CA SER A 198 31.39 10.02 13.00
C SER A 198 31.39 11.38 12.28
N TYR A 199 31.43 12.51 13.00
CA TYR A 199 31.45 13.86 12.42
C TYR A 199 32.67 14.67 12.88
N GLY A 200 33.74 14.60 12.10
CA GLY A 200 34.90 15.47 12.28
C GLY A 200 34.56 16.95 12.04
N SER A 201 35.00 17.80 12.97
CA SER A 201 35.13 19.26 12.91
C SER A 201 33.91 20.19 13.13
N SER A 202 33.81 20.66 14.39
CA SER A 202 33.39 21.99 14.85
C SER A 202 31.88 22.39 14.82
N PRO A 203 31.33 22.93 15.93
CA PRO A 203 29.89 23.14 16.08
C PRO A 203 29.38 24.51 15.62
N ARG A 204 28.15 24.54 15.11
CA ARG A 204 27.20 25.65 15.37
C ARG A 204 25.97 25.07 16.05
N THR A 205 25.64 25.65 17.20
CA THR A 205 24.52 25.24 18.04
C THR A 205 23.18 25.51 17.36
N THR A 206 22.49 24.46 16.93
CA THR A 206 21.04 24.43 16.83
C THR A 206 20.52 23.43 17.86
N SER A 207 19.43 23.79 18.54
CA SER A 207 18.83 23.00 19.61
C SER A 207 18.48 21.59 19.12
N ALA A 208 18.83 20.57 19.91
CA ALA A 208 18.39 19.20 19.67
C ALA A 208 16.86 19.16 19.52
N PRO A 209 16.31 18.40 18.54
CA PRO A 209 14.87 18.19 18.49
C PRO A 209 14.47 17.42 19.75
N HIS A 210 13.51 17.97 20.50
CA HIS A 210 12.95 17.31 21.67
C HIS A 210 12.52 15.88 21.30
N SER A 211 12.87 14.91 22.14
CA SER A 211 12.25 13.59 22.10
C SER A 211 10.74 13.77 22.02
N PRO A 212 10.03 13.07 21.11
CA PRO A 212 8.57 13.11 21.13
C PRO A 212 8.11 12.66 22.53
N PRO A 213 7.18 13.37 23.18
CA PRO A 213 6.51 12.79 24.33
C PRO A 213 5.91 11.45 23.92
N ASP A 214 5.85 10.47 24.82
CA ASP A 214 5.02 9.29 24.60
C ASP A 214 3.63 9.77 24.21
N ALA A 215 3.28 9.58 22.94
CA ALA A 215 2.07 10.11 22.36
C ALA A 215 0.91 9.24 22.81
N PHE A 216 0.49 9.45 24.05
CA PHE A 216 -0.86 9.13 24.50
C PHE A 216 -1.80 9.75 23.48
N LEU A 217 -2.37 8.90 22.62
CA LEU A 217 -3.42 9.25 21.67
C LEU A 217 -4.61 9.79 22.47
N MET A 218 -4.60 11.11 22.69
CA MET A 218 -5.75 11.88 23.10
C MET A 218 -6.86 11.66 22.05
N PRO A 219 -8.14 11.66 22.44
CA PRO A 219 -9.23 11.67 21.48
C PRO A 219 -9.02 12.82 20.50
N ILE A 220 -9.10 12.56 19.21
CA ILE A 220 -9.02 13.61 18.18
C ILE A 220 -10.42 14.20 18.07
N PRO A 221 -10.69 15.39 18.67
CA PRO A 221 -12.07 15.78 18.95
C PRO A 221 -12.86 16.13 17.68
N GLU A 222 -12.18 16.55 16.61
CA GLU A 222 -12.81 17.06 15.38
C GLU A 222 -13.46 15.98 14.50
N LEU A 223 -13.03 14.72 14.65
CA LEU A 223 -13.61 13.55 13.94
C LEU A 223 -14.85 12.97 14.64
N ALA A 224 -15.18 13.43 15.84
CA ALA A 224 -16.34 12.94 16.59
C ALA A 224 -17.66 13.24 15.86
N SER A 225 -18.58 12.25 15.87
CA SER A 225 -19.93 12.32 15.27
C SER A 225 -20.02 12.48 13.74
N ARG A 226 -18.89 12.37 13.01
CA ARG A 226 -18.90 12.29 11.55
C ARG A 226 -19.34 10.89 11.08
N LYS A 227 -20.09 10.85 9.98
CA LYS A 227 -20.53 9.64 9.28
C LYS A 227 -19.63 9.37 8.08
N SER A 228 -18.94 8.24 8.09
CA SER A 228 -18.13 7.76 6.98
C SER A 228 -18.85 6.69 6.17
N ILE A 229 -18.86 6.83 4.86
CA ILE A 229 -19.14 5.73 3.95
C ILE A 229 -17.81 5.05 3.60
N VAL A 230 -17.75 3.73 3.74
CA VAL A 230 -16.51 2.96 3.55
C VAL A 230 -16.70 1.96 2.43
N PHE A 231 -15.76 1.92 1.49
CA PHE A 231 -15.77 1.01 0.35
C PHE A 231 -14.63 0.00 0.44
N GLY A 232 -14.97 -1.30 0.44
CA GLY A 232 -14.02 -2.41 0.33
C GLY A 232 -14.23 -3.21 -0.95
N HIS A 233 -13.24 -4.00 -1.38
CA HIS A 233 -13.32 -4.81 -2.60
C HIS A 233 -13.89 -6.23 -2.37
N SER A 234 -13.98 -6.69 -1.12
CA SER A 234 -14.62 -7.96 -0.72
C SER A 234 -14.66 -8.09 0.81
N LEU A 235 -15.35 -9.09 1.35
CA LEU A 235 -15.25 -9.50 2.77
C LEU A 235 -14.45 -10.80 2.97
N GLU A 236 -13.59 -11.14 2.01
CA GLU A 236 -12.65 -12.25 2.11
C GLU A 236 -11.47 -11.92 3.04
N ARG A 237 -10.96 -12.89 3.80
CA ARG A 237 -9.86 -12.62 4.74
C ARG A 237 -8.50 -12.55 4.06
N ASN A 238 -8.10 -11.33 3.70
CA ASN A 238 -6.82 -10.99 3.04
C ASN A 238 -6.15 -9.77 3.70
N GLY A 239 -4.95 -9.39 3.24
CA GLY A 239 -4.16 -8.29 3.80
C GLY A 239 -4.87 -6.93 3.81
N ALA A 240 -5.40 -6.50 2.66
CA ALA A 240 -6.09 -5.21 2.52
C ALA A 240 -7.39 -5.13 3.33
N ASN A 241 -8.11 -6.25 3.48
CA ASN A 241 -9.34 -6.32 4.28
C ASN A 241 -9.06 -6.39 5.78
N ASN A 242 -8.03 -7.13 6.22
CA ASN A 242 -7.59 -7.08 7.62
C ASN A 242 -7.12 -5.68 8.00
N PHE A 243 -6.35 -5.01 7.12
CA PHE A 243 -5.93 -3.62 7.29
C PHE A 243 -7.14 -2.69 7.52
N LEU A 244 -8.15 -2.75 6.64
CA LEU A 244 -9.32 -1.89 6.72
C LEU A 244 -10.12 -2.12 8.02
N LEU A 245 -10.35 -3.39 8.39
CA LEU A 245 -11.02 -3.75 9.64
C LEU A 245 -10.30 -3.15 10.87
N TYR A 246 -8.97 -3.25 10.92
CA TYR A 246 -8.18 -2.72 12.03
C TYR A 246 -8.15 -1.19 12.05
N LEU A 247 -8.06 -0.55 10.89
CA LEU A 247 -8.14 0.91 10.78
C LEU A 247 -9.49 1.42 11.30
N LEU A 248 -10.61 0.87 10.81
CA LEU A 248 -11.95 1.32 11.22
C LEU A 248 -12.23 1.05 12.70
N ARG A 249 -11.86 -0.12 13.24
CA ARG A 249 -12.01 -0.43 14.68
C ARG A 249 -11.37 0.67 15.53
N GLU A 250 -10.15 1.05 15.18
CA GLU A 250 -9.31 1.87 16.04
C GLU A 250 -9.60 3.36 15.84
N LEU A 251 -9.95 3.80 14.62
CA LEU A 251 -10.59 5.10 14.38
C LEU A 251 -11.89 5.23 15.20
N LYS A 252 -12.77 4.22 15.17
CA LYS A 252 -14.00 4.22 15.99
C LYS A 252 -13.71 4.33 17.49
N LEU A 253 -12.64 3.70 17.98
CA LEU A 253 -12.22 3.79 19.40
C LEU A 253 -11.60 5.14 19.80
N ILE A 254 -10.91 5.86 18.89
CA ILE A 254 -10.23 7.13 19.22
C ILE A 254 -11.04 8.38 18.85
N SER A 255 -11.99 8.26 17.92
CA SER A 255 -12.76 9.41 17.42
C SER A 255 -14.26 9.18 17.28
N ASN A 256 -14.81 8.06 17.78
CA ASN A 256 -16.25 7.74 17.71
C ASN A 256 -16.86 7.89 16.30
N LEU A 257 -16.10 7.50 15.27
CA LEU A 257 -16.52 7.55 13.88
C LEU A 257 -17.71 6.59 13.63
N GLU A 258 -18.78 7.09 13.02
CA GLU A 258 -19.87 6.24 12.52
C GLU A 258 -19.49 5.77 11.11
N CYS A 259 -19.60 4.47 10.84
CA CYS A 259 -19.22 3.90 9.55
C CYS A 259 -20.32 2.99 9.00
N GLU A 260 -20.63 3.16 7.72
CA GLU A 260 -21.32 2.13 6.92
C GLU A 260 -20.39 1.58 5.86
N MET A 261 -20.32 0.25 5.76
CA MET A 261 -19.48 -0.47 4.81
C MET A 261 -20.28 -0.84 3.55
N TYR A 262 -19.63 -0.70 2.40
CA TYR A 262 -20.14 -1.05 1.08
C TYR A 262 -19.11 -1.94 0.36
N VAL A 263 -19.54 -3.09 -0.15
CA VAL A 263 -18.66 -4.09 -0.76
C VAL A 263 -19.31 -4.77 -1.97
N PRO A 264 -18.54 -5.18 -3.00
CA PRO A 264 -19.09 -5.89 -4.15
C PRO A 264 -19.33 -7.37 -3.92
N LYS A 265 -18.68 -7.96 -2.90
CA LYS A 265 -18.73 -9.38 -2.58
C LYS A 265 -18.78 -9.62 -1.08
N ASP A 266 -19.76 -10.41 -0.64
CA ASP A 266 -19.88 -10.92 0.72
C ASP A 266 -18.75 -11.90 1.08
N GLY A 267 -18.65 -12.30 2.35
CA GLY A 267 -17.58 -13.16 2.86
C GLY A 267 -17.48 -13.19 4.39
N PRO A 268 -16.58 -14.03 4.94
CA PRO A 268 -16.52 -14.34 6.36
C PRO A 268 -16.24 -13.13 7.26
N MET A 269 -15.71 -12.02 6.73
CA MET A 269 -15.45 -10.81 7.52
C MET A 269 -16.70 -9.95 7.78
N ALA A 270 -17.87 -10.26 7.22
CA ALA A 270 -19.11 -9.54 7.52
C ALA A 270 -19.38 -9.45 9.03
N ALA A 271 -19.32 -10.60 9.71
CA ALA A 271 -19.52 -10.70 11.16
C ALA A 271 -18.46 -9.92 11.98
N ASP A 272 -17.24 -9.72 11.45
CA ASP A 272 -16.23 -8.89 12.12
C ASP A 272 -16.59 -7.41 12.11
N TYR A 273 -17.17 -6.90 11.02
CA TYR A 273 -17.66 -5.51 10.93
C TYR A 273 -18.95 -5.32 11.74
N GLU A 274 -19.86 -6.29 11.72
CA GLU A 274 -21.09 -6.27 12.53
C GLU A 274 -20.79 -6.24 14.04
N LYS A 275 -19.80 -7.02 14.51
CA LYS A 275 -19.28 -6.98 15.90
C LYS A 275 -18.76 -5.58 16.30
N LEU A 276 -18.35 -4.74 15.35
CA LEU A 276 -17.93 -3.35 15.57
C LEU A 276 -19.08 -2.33 15.49
N GLY A 277 -20.32 -2.79 15.26
CA GLY A 277 -21.46 -1.92 14.98
C GLY A 277 -21.37 -1.19 13.65
N ILE A 278 -20.65 -1.77 12.67
CA ILE A 278 -20.55 -1.24 11.30
C ILE A 278 -21.54 -2.02 10.43
N LYS A 279 -22.54 -1.32 9.89
CA LYS A 279 -23.53 -1.89 8.98
C LYS A 279 -22.84 -2.24 7.65
N VAL A 280 -23.07 -3.46 7.16
CA VAL A 280 -22.50 -3.97 5.91
C VAL A 280 -23.56 -4.00 4.82
N ASN A 281 -23.28 -3.38 3.68
CA ASN A 281 -24.15 -3.31 2.51
C ASN A 281 -23.43 -3.99 1.33
N VAL A 282 -23.98 -5.08 0.78
CA VAL A 282 -23.40 -5.77 -0.38
C VAL A 282 -24.06 -5.26 -1.67
N LEU A 283 -23.27 -4.70 -2.58
CA LEU A 283 -23.72 -4.11 -3.85
C LEU A 283 -23.08 -4.81 -5.05
N ASN A 284 -23.84 -5.61 -5.81
CA ASN A 284 -23.31 -6.28 -6.99
C ASN A 284 -22.82 -5.27 -8.05
N PRO A 285 -21.52 -5.23 -8.40
CA PRO A 285 -20.97 -4.26 -9.36
C PRO A 285 -21.36 -4.52 -10.82
N ASN A 286 -21.94 -5.69 -11.10
CA ASN A 286 -22.47 -6.05 -12.42
C ASN A 286 -23.97 -5.72 -12.54
N ALA A 287 -24.62 -5.15 -11.52
CA ALA A 287 -25.99 -4.67 -11.62
C ALA A 287 -26.03 -3.31 -12.35
N GLU A 288 -27.03 -3.11 -13.20
CA GLU A 288 -27.20 -1.86 -13.95
C GLU A 288 -27.32 -0.64 -13.02
N ASP A 289 -27.95 -0.82 -11.85
CA ASP A 289 -28.20 0.20 -10.83
C ASP A 289 -27.05 0.40 -9.81
N TYR A 290 -25.91 -0.28 -9.99
CA TYR A 290 -24.79 -0.23 -9.03
C TYR A 290 -24.28 1.20 -8.78
N LYS A 291 -24.06 1.96 -9.86
CA LYS A 291 -23.58 3.34 -9.80
C LYS A 291 -24.60 4.27 -9.15
N ASP A 292 -25.88 4.07 -9.45
CA ASP A 292 -26.96 4.89 -8.94
C ASP A 292 -27.10 4.67 -7.42
N LYS A 293 -27.04 3.42 -6.94
CA LYS A 293 -27.03 3.11 -5.49
C LYS A 293 -25.85 3.73 -4.74
N ILE A 294 -24.65 3.73 -5.32
CA ILE A 294 -23.49 4.40 -4.74
C ILE A 294 -23.71 5.92 -4.71
N GLN A 295 -24.22 6.49 -5.80
CA GLN A 295 -24.46 7.92 -5.94
C GLN A 295 -25.57 8.44 -5.01
N GLU A 296 -26.63 7.66 -4.80
CA GLU A 296 -27.76 7.96 -3.92
C GLU A 296 -27.39 7.85 -2.43
N ALA A 297 -26.54 6.89 -2.07
CA ALA A 297 -26.08 6.73 -0.69
C ALA A 297 -25.16 7.87 -0.26
N MET A 298 -24.24 8.29 -1.15
CA MET A 298 -23.12 9.19 -0.86
C MET A 298 -23.47 10.48 -0.07
N PRO A 299 -24.52 11.27 -0.41
CA PRO A 299 -24.78 12.56 0.24
C PRO A 299 -25.20 12.49 1.72
N ASN A 300 -25.39 11.30 2.26
CA ASN A 300 -25.74 11.08 3.68
C ASN A 300 -24.52 10.97 4.60
N PHE A 301 -23.31 11.17 4.07
CA PHE A 301 -22.03 10.93 4.73
C PHE A 301 -21.09 12.14 4.60
N ASP A 302 -20.30 12.39 5.64
CA ASP A 302 -19.34 13.48 5.72
C ASP A 302 -18.02 13.20 4.98
N VAL A 303 -17.67 11.92 4.78
CA VAL A 303 -16.41 11.49 4.14
C VAL A 303 -16.51 10.08 3.57
N ALA A 304 -15.88 9.85 2.42
CA ALA A 304 -15.74 8.54 1.80
C ALA A 304 -14.34 7.95 2.06
N ILE A 305 -14.26 6.79 2.70
CA ILE A 305 -13.02 6.03 2.88
C ILE A 305 -13.03 4.86 1.89
N VAL A 306 -12.21 4.94 0.85
CA VAL A 306 -12.16 3.95 -0.23
C VAL A 306 -10.89 3.10 -0.07
N ASN A 307 -11.02 1.77 -0.09
CA ASN A 307 -9.92 0.84 0.08
C ASN A 307 -9.64 0.04 -1.20
N THR A 308 -8.36 -0.12 -1.55
CA THR A 308 -7.80 -0.66 -2.80
C THR A 308 -8.04 0.18 -4.06
N ILE A 309 -7.19 0.00 -5.08
CA ILE A 309 -7.34 0.59 -6.42
C ILE A 309 -8.63 0.18 -7.15
N MET A 310 -9.42 -0.74 -6.57
CA MET A 310 -10.67 -1.27 -7.12
C MET A 310 -11.89 -0.36 -6.85
N GLY A 311 -11.73 0.71 -6.07
CA GLY A 311 -12.80 1.68 -5.78
C GLY A 311 -12.98 2.93 -6.66
N PRO A 312 -12.56 3.06 -7.95
CA PRO A 312 -12.69 4.31 -8.71
C PRO A 312 -14.10 4.88 -8.78
N GLU A 313 -15.13 4.03 -8.91
CA GLU A 313 -16.52 4.50 -9.02
C GLU A 313 -17.04 5.10 -7.72
N ALA A 314 -16.53 4.66 -6.57
CA ALA A 314 -16.83 5.28 -5.27
C ALA A 314 -16.16 6.66 -5.13
N VAL A 315 -14.90 6.80 -5.56
CA VAL A 315 -14.18 8.08 -5.58
C VAL A 315 -14.88 9.09 -6.49
N LEU A 316 -15.25 8.68 -7.71
CA LEU A 316 -15.96 9.53 -8.68
C LEU A 316 -17.37 9.93 -8.20
N ALA A 317 -18.07 9.04 -7.48
CA ALA A 317 -19.37 9.35 -6.90
C ALA A 317 -19.27 10.28 -5.69
N ALA A 318 -18.21 10.15 -4.87
CA ALA A 318 -17.90 11.05 -3.76
C ALA A 318 -17.62 12.46 -4.28
N ASP A 319 -16.74 12.57 -5.28
CA ASP A 319 -16.41 13.84 -5.93
C ASP A 319 -17.67 14.56 -6.45
N LYS A 320 -18.50 13.86 -7.23
CA LYS A 320 -19.78 14.37 -7.75
C LYS A 320 -20.82 14.69 -6.67
N ALA A 321 -20.76 14.05 -5.51
CA ALA A 321 -21.64 14.35 -4.37
C ALA A 321 -21.13 15.51 -3.48
N GLY A 322 -19.94 16.06 -3.76
CA GLY A 322 -19.29 17.03 -2.88
C GLY A 322 -18.62 16.40 -1.64
N VAL A 323 -18.66 15.08 -1.49
CA VAL A 323 -18.17 14.37 -0.31
C VAL A 323 -16.65 14.13 -0.44
N PRO A 324 -15.83 14.53 0.56
CA PRO A 324 -14.39 14.36 0.51
C PRO A 324 -14.00 12.89 0.55
N SER A 325 -12.93 12.54 -0.17
CA SER A 325 -12.52 11.16 -0.43
C SER A 325 -11.08 10.87 0.04
N VAL A 326 -10.94 9.78 0.79
CA VAL A 326 -9.66 9.22 1.25
C VAL A 326 -9.49 7.85 0.63
N TRP A 327 -8.59 7.73 -0.35
CA TRP A 327 -8.40 6.51 -1.13
C TRP A 327 -7.10 5.79 -0.76
N VAL A 328 -7.17 4.56 -0.24
CA VAL A 328 -6.02 3.77 0.20
C VAL A 328 -5.67 2.71 -0.85
N ILE A 329 -4.49 2.80 -1.45
CA ILE A 329 -4.04 1.90 -2.52
C ILE A 329 -3.15 0.80 -1.93
N HIS A 330 -3.46 -0.49 -2.12
CA HIS A 330 -2.60 -1.61 -1.67
C HIS A 330 -1.82 -2.27 -2.82
N GLU A 331 -2.19 -1.92 -4.05
CA GLU A 331 -1.73 -2.51 -5.28
C GLU A 331 -0.58 -1.70 -5.91
N ALA A 332 0.18 -2.33 -6.81
CA ALA A 332 1.21 -1.70 -7.63
C ALA A 332 1.01 -2.09 -9.11
N TRP A 333 -0.13 -1.72 -9.69
CA TRP A 333 -0.44 -1.99 -11.10
C TRP A 333 0.34 -0.99 -11.99
N PRO A 334 1.04 -1.45 -13.04
CA PRO A 334 1.62 -0.56 -14.05
C PRO A 334 0.56 0.33 -14.70
N GLN A 335 0.85 1.61 -14.89
CA GLN A 335 -0.13 2.58 -15.40
C GLN A 335 -0.61 2.30 -16.82
N ASP A 336 0.22 1.65 -17.63
CA ASP A 336 -0.09 1.19 -18.99
C ASP A 336 -0.96 -0.08 -19.00
N GLN A 337 -1.10 -0.77 -17.87
CA GLN A 337 -1.79 -2.06 -17.76
C GLN A 337 -3.04 -2.03 -16.86
N PHE A 338 -3.52 -0.85 -16.47
CA PHE A 338 -4.72 -0.71 -15.63
C PHE A 338 -5.93 -1.50 -16.14
N GLU A 339 -6.18 -1.48 -17.45
CA GLU A 339 -7.30 -2.23 -18.05
C GLU A 339 -7.08 -3.75 -17.99
N TYR A 340 -5.86 -4.22 -18.25
CA TYR A 340 -5.49 -5.63 -18.14
C TYR A 340 -5.66 -6.13 -16.69
N TYR A 341 -5.13 -5.41 -15.70
CA TYR A 341 -5.27 -5.80 -14.30
C TYR A 341 -6.74 -5.77 -13.86
N ALA A 342 -7.48 -4.70 -14.17
CA ALA A 342 -8.89 -4.60 -13.83
C ALA A 342 -9.73 -5.74 -14.42
N LYS A 343 -9.63 -5.98 -15.74
CA LYS A 343 -10.52 -6.92 -16.45
C LYS A 343 -10.05 -8.36 -16.42
N GLU A 344 -8.76 -8.63 -16.64
CA GLU A 344 -8.24 -10.00 -16.79
C GLU A 344 -7.74 -10.60 -15.48
N VAL A 345 -7.18 -9.78 -14.57
CA VAL A 345 -6.59 -10.27 -13.30
C VAL A 345 -7.61 -10.23 -12.15
N PHE A 346 -8.42 -9.18 -12.07
CA PHE A 346 -9.39 -8.97 -10.99
C PHE A 346 -10.86 -9.08 -11.43
N LEU A 347 -11.13 -9.39 -12.70
CA LEU A 347 -12.46 -9.68 -13.25
C LEU A 347 -13.49 -8.54 -13.07
N MET A 348 -13.00 -7.30 -12.99
CA MET A 348 -13.78 -6.08 -12.81
C MET A 348 -14.20 -5.50 -14.16
N ALA A 349 -15.07 -6.20 -14.89
CA ALA A 349 -15.51 -5.82 -16.25
C ALA A 349 -16.08 -4.39 -16.36
N HIS A 350 -16.61 -3.84 -15.25
CA HIS A 350 -17.13 -2.48 -15.16
C HIS A 350 -16.03 -1.40 -15.04
N LEU A 351 -14.77 -1.75 -14.74
CA LEU A 351 -13.66 -0.79 -14.66
C LEU A 351 -12.86 -0.72 -15.97
N ASP A 352 -12.31 0.45 -16.22
CA ASP A 352 -11.45 0.78 -17.36
C ASP A 352 -10.32 1.72 -16.90
N ALA A 353 -9.29 1.88 -17.73
CA ALA A 353 -8.12 2.69 -17.38
C ALA A 353 -8.48 4.17 -17.15
N ASP A 354 -9.43 4.73 -17.91
CA ASP A 354 -9.79 6.15 -17.84
C ASP A 354 -10.56 6.49 -16.55
N LYS A 355 -11.41 5.58 -16.06
CA LYS A 355 -12.03 5.70 -14.72
C LYS A 355 -10.98 5.69 -13.62
N ILE A 356 -10.00 4.78 -13.69
CA ILE A 356 -8.91 4.70 -12.70
C ILE A 356 -8.12 6.01 -12.72
N ARG A 357 -7.71 6.50 -13.90
CA ARG A 357 -7.00 7.79 -14.05
C ARG A 357 -7.80 8.97 -13.50
N ARG A 358 -9.09 9.08 -13.85
CA ARG A 358 -9.95 10.17 -13.34
C ARG A 358 -10.14 10.09 -11.84
N ALA A 359 -10.29 8.90 -11.25
CA ALA A 359 -10.35 8.75 -9.80
C ALA A 359 -9.06 9.22 -9.11
N PHE A 360 -7.88 8.91 -9.65
CA PHE A 360 -6.62 9.46 -9.13
C PHE A 360 -6.59 11.00 -9.23
N ALA A 361 -7.07 11.57 -10.34
CA ALA A 361 -7.07 13.02 -10.54
C ALA A 361 -8.00 13.77 -9.56
N VAL A 362 -9.16 13.20 -9.20
CA VAL A 362 -10.16 13.90 -8.36
C VAL A 362 -10.10 13.56 -6.87
N ALA A 363 -9.51 12.43 -6.46
CA ALA A 363 -9.43 12.04 -5.04
C ALA A 363 -8.74 13.10 -4.16
N ASP A 364 -9.34 13.43 -3.01
CA ASP A 364 -8.86 14.52 -2.14
C ASP A 364 -7.60 14.13 -1.36
N ARG A 365 -7.53 12.86 -0.93
CA ARG A 365 -6.32 12.23 -0.37
C ARG A 365 -6.14 10.82 -0.93
N ILE A 366 -4.91 10.48 -1.28
CA ILE A 366 -4.52 9.17 -1.78
C ILE A 366 -3.37 8.63 -0.93
N CYS A 367 -3.59 7.51 -0.26
CA CYS A 367 -2.64 6.92 0.67
C CYS A 367 -1.94 5.70 0.07
N PHE A 368 -0.61 5.69 0.17
CA PHE A 368 0.26 4.61 -0.28
C PHE A 368 1.04 4.02 0.93
N PRO A 369 0.94 2.71 1.20
CA PRO A 369 1.80 1.98 2.12
C PRO A 369 3.32 2.11 1.92
N ALA A 370 3.82 2.57 0.76
CA ALA A 370 5.25 2.76 0.50
C ALA A 370 5.54 3.93 -0.46
N LYS A 371 6.76 4.51 -0.40
CA LYS A 371 7.20 5.54 -1.35
C LYS A 371 7.40 4.98 -2.75
N VAL A 372 7.95 3.77 -2.89
CA VAL A 372 8.09 3.11 -4.20
C VAL A 372 6.72 2.94 -4.88
N GLN A 373 5.69 2.63 -4.09
CA GLN A 373 4.34 2.42 -4.58
C GLN A 373 3.69 3.74 -5.00
N ARG A 374 3.81 4.80 -4.18
CA ARG A 374 3.42 6.16 -4.58
C ARG A 374 4.05 6.53 -5.92
N LYS A 375 5.34 6.24 -6.10
CA LYS A 375 6.09 6.53 -7.33
C LYS A 375 5.51 5.82 -8.56
N CYS A 376 4.98 4.60 -8.42
CA CYS A 376 4.29 3.90 -9.53
C CYS A 376 3.09 4.69 -10.09
N TYR A 377 2.49 5.59 -9.31
CA TYR A 377 1.29 6.35 -9.66
C TYR A 377 1.55 7.86 -9.83
N GLU A 378 2.80 8.31 -9.81
CA GLU A 378 3.17 9.71 -10.11
C GLU A 378 2.65 10.12 -11.50
N GLY A 379 2.25 11.39 -11.63
CA GLY A 379 1.61 11.92 -12.84
C GLY A 379 0.09 11.71 -12.94
N LEU A 380 -0.52 10.93 -12.03
CA LEU A 380 -1.98 10.72 -12.03
C LEU A 380 -2.74 11.62 -11.04
N PHE A 381 -2.04 12.27 -10.12
CA PHE A 381 -2.61 13.10 -9.06
C PHE A 381 -1.64 14.23 -8.66
N GLU A 382 -2.18 15.32 -8.13
CA GLU A 382 -1.38 16.43 -7.60
C GLU A 382 -0.50 15.99 -6.42
N PRO A 383 0.80 16.36 -6.35
CA PRO A 383 1.73 15.82 -5.35
C PRO A 383 1.32 15.98 -3.88
N HIS A 384 0.46 16.95 -3.56
CA HIS A 384 -0.08 17.18 -2.21
C HIS A 384 -1.24 16.24 -1.83
N ARG A 385 -1.95 15.66 -2.81
CA ARG A 385 -3.02 14.67 -2.58
C ARG A 385 -2.45 13.31 -2.18
N GLY A 386 -1.30 12.95 -2.73
CA GLY A 386 -0.58 11.72 -2.40
C GLY A 386 0.15 11.80 -1.05
N VAL A 387 -0.12 10.85 -0.16
CA VAL A 387 0.50 10.70 1.17
C VAL A 387 1.07 9.28 1.29
N VAL A 388 2.23 9.14 1.94
CA VAL A 388 2.76 7.81 2.30
C VAL A 388 2.48 7.56 3.78
N ILE A 389 1.68 6.54 4.09
CA ILE A 389 1.45 6.08 5.46
C ILE A 389 1.81 4.60 5.52
N TYR A 390 2.94 4.31 6.16
CA TYR A 390 3.40 2.93 6.36
C TYR A 390 2.40 2.14 7.22
N ASN A 391 2.15 0.89 6.84
CA ASN A 391 1.35 -0.02 7.66
C ASN A 391 2.01 -0.23 9.04
N GLY A 392 1.23 -0.01 10.10
CA GLY A 392 1.71 -0.06 11.47
C GLY A 392 1.63 -1.45 12.10
N ILE A 393 2.55 -1.71 13.04
CA ILE A 393 2.65 -2.96 13.80
C ILE A 393 2.15 -2.73 15.23
N PRO A 394 1.23 -3.58 15.75
CA PRO A 394 0.65 -3.43 17.09
C PRO A 394 1.63 -3.92 18.17
N THR A 395 2.71 -3.16 18.40
CA THR A 395 3.76 -3.47 19.39
C THR A 395 3.20 -3.83 20.76
N MET A 396 2.23 -3.06 21.27
CA MET A 396 1.60 -3.30 22.56
C MET A 396 0.96 -4.70 22.68
N ALA A 397 0.33 -5.22 21.62
CA ALA A 397 -0.25 -6.57 21.61
C ALA A 397 0.83 -7.65 21.50
N ILE A 398 1.91 -7.37 20.77
CA ILE A 398 3.10 -8.23 20.70
C ILE A 398 3.76 -8.35 22.08
N ASP A 399 3.82 -7.25 22.85
CA ASP A 399 4.44 -7.25 24.18
C ASP A 399 3.58 -8.00 25.20
N VAL A 400 2.25 -7.80 25.19
CA VAL A 400 1.31 -8.60 25.99
C VAL A 400 1.46 -10.09 25.67
N PHE A 401 1.56 -10.47 24.39
CA PHE A 401 1.80 -11.86 23.98
C PHE A 401 3.15 -12.39 24.46
N LYS A 402 4.24 -11.61 24.32
CA LYS A 402 5.58 -11.98 24.82
C LYS A 402 5.60 -12.18 26.34
N SER A 403 4.79 -11.42 27.09
CA SER A 403 4.68 -11.53 28.55
C SER A 403 3.79 -12.69 28.99
N SER A 404 2.77 -13.07 28.22
CA SER A 404 1.87 -14.18 28.54
C SER A 404 2.39 -15.55 28.09
N ALA A 405 3.25 -15.59 27.07
CA ALA A 405 3.82 -16.82 26.51
C ALA A 405 5.35 -16.87 26.68
N PRO A 406 5.88 -17.61 27.68
CA PRO A 406 7.32 -17.78 27.86
C PRO A 406 7.98 -18.43 26.62
N ARG A 407 8.99 -17.77 26.05
CA ARG A 407 9.68 -18.22 24.81
C ARG A 407 10.14 -19.69 24.86
N GLY A 408 10.57 -20.17 26.03
CA GLY A 408 11.01 -21.56 26.21
C GLY A 408 9.88 -22.59 26.09
N GLU A 409 8.67 -22.25 26.56
CA GLU A 409 7.48 -23.10 26.44
C GLU A 409 7.04 -23.16 24.97
N VAL A 410 6.94 -22.01 24.31
CA VAL A 410 6.60 -21.90 22.88
C VAL A 410 7.60 -22.64 22.00
N ARG A 411 8.90 -22.59 22.31
CA ARG A 411 9.91 -23.40 21.60
C ARG A 411 9.68 -24.89 21.78
N LYS A 412 9.45 -25.34 23.02
CA LYS A 412 9.19 -26.74 23.34
C LYS A 412 7.93 -27.29 22.66
N GLU A 413 6.86 -26.50 22.59
CA GLU A 413 5.63 -26.84 21.85
C GLU A 413 5.87 -26.98 20.34
N LEU A 414 6.79 -26.20 19.79
CA LEU A 414 7.21 -26.26 18.38
C LEU A 414 8.33 -27.29 18.11
N GLY A 415 8.79 -28.02 19.13
CA GLY A 415 9.83 -29.04 19.00
C GLY A 415 11.27 -28.51 18.91
N TYR A 416 11.53 -27.30 19.40
CA TYR A 416 12.86 -26.67 19.42
C TYR A 416 13.49 -26.62 20.81
N ASP A 417 14.80 -26.81 20.87
CA ASP A 417 15.58 -26.67 22.09
C ASP A 417 15.86 -25.18 22.42
N SER A 418 16.29 -24.94 23.67
CA SER A 418 16.65 -23.59 24.13
C SER A 418 17.90 -23.01 23.48
N ASP A 419 18.77 -23.86 22.91
CA ASP A 419 20.02 -23.51 22.24
C ASP A 419 19.96 -23.62 20.71
N ASP A 420 18.86 -24.13 20.14
CA ASP A 420 18.62 -24.11 18.69
C ASP A 420 18.61 -22.67 18.15
N LEU A 421 19.23 -22.48 16.98
CA LEU A 421 19.20 -21.26 16.18
C LEU A 421 18.05 -21.36 15.16
N VAL A 422 16.90 -20.79 15.48
CA VAL A 422 15.68 -20.93 14.67
C VAL A 422 15.61 -19.83 13.61
N ILE A 423 15.68 -20.20 12.34
CA ILE A 423 15.54 -19.33 11.17
C ILE A 423 14.12 -19.48 10.63
N LEU A 424 13.33 -18.41 10.63
CA LEU A 424 11.94 -18.40 10.18
C LEU A 424 11.80 -17.77 8.79
N HIS A 425 11.18 -18.50 7.86
CA HIS A 425 10.58 -17.93 6.66
C HIS A 425 9.06 -18.02 6.80
N LEU A 426 8.40 -16.88 7.04
CA LEU A 426 6.95 -16.80 7.16
C LEU A 426 6.32 -16.21 5.89
N GLY A 427 5.34 -16.91 5.34
CA GLY A 427 4.53 -16.47 4.20
C GLY A 427 4.17 -17.63 3.27
N THR A 428 3.18 -17.40 2.39
CA THR A 428 2.73 -18.41 1.41
C THR A 428 3.91 -19.03 0.67
N VAL A 429 4.01 -20.36 0.69
CA VAL A 429 5.12 -21.08 0.03
C VAL A 429 4.89 -21.08 -1.49
N CYS A 430 5.58 -20.16 -2.18
CA CYS A 430 5.44 -19.96 -3.62
C CYS A 430 6.65 -19.24 -4.23
N LYS A 431 6.81 -19.35 -5.56
CA LYS A 431 7.95 -18.76 -6.31
C LYS A 431 8.22 -17.28 -5.99
N ARG A 432 7.18 -16.46 -5.74
CA ARG A 432 7.32 -15.03 -5.41
C ARG A 432 8.02 -14.76 -4.07
N LYS A 433 7.86 -15.66 -3.10
CA LYS A 433 8.45 -15.56 -1.76
C LYS A 433 9.83 -16.22 -1.66
N ALA A 434 10.23 -17.01 -2.66
CA ALA A 434 11.57 -17.58 -2.81
C ALA A 434 12.04 -18.50 -1.65
N GLN A 435 11.15 -19.34 -1.10
CA GLN A 435 11.54 -20.37 -0.13
C GLN A 435 12.58 -21.36 -0.70
N LEU A 436 12.61 -21.62 -2.01
CA LEU A 436 13.69 -22.40 -2.64
C LEU A 436 15.06 -21.74 -2.46
N ASP A 437 15.16 -20.42 -2.53
CA ASP A 437 16.43 -19.71 -2.36
C ASP A 437 16.84 -19.68 -0.88
N THR A 438 15.87 -19.64 0.03
CA THR A 438 16.10 -19.92 1.46
C THR A 438 16.68 -21.32 1.67
N MET A 439 16.12 -22.36 1.04
CA MET A 439 16.67 -23.72 1.14
C MET A 439 18.09 -23.82 0.59
N LYS A 440 18.38 -23.21 -0.58
CA LYS A 440 19.73 -23.21 -1.16
C LYS A 440 20.73 -22.54 -0.21
N ALA A 441 20.39 -21.35 0.31
CA ALA A 441 21.25 -20.61 1.23
C ALA A 441 21.46 -21.37 2.55
N PHE A 442 20.42 -22.03 3.08
CA PHE A 442 20.53 -22.87 4.26
C PHE A 442 21.39 -24.12 4.03
N VAL A 443 21.20 -24.83 2.92
CA VAL A 443 22.05 -25.97 2.50
C VAL A 443 23.52 -25.53 2.38
N GLN A 444 23.77 -24.35 1.81
CA GLN A 444 25.11 -23.81 1.64
C GLN A 444 25.74 -23.40 2.97
N PHE A 445 25.00 -22.74 3.85
CA PHE A 445 25.43 -22.44 5.23
C PHE A 445 25.78 -23.73 5.99
N CYS A 446 24.94 -24.78 5.93
CA CYS A 446 25.23 -26.09 6.53
C CYS A 446 26.51 -26.76 6.00
N LYS A 447 26.86 -26.52 4.73
CA LYS A 447 28.09 -27.06 4.10
C LYS A 447 29.33 -26.23 4.41
N ASN A 448 29.20 -24.91 4.42
CA ASN A 448 30.32 -23.98 4.62
C ASN A 448 30.74 -23.89 6.09
N ALA A 449 29.78 -23.96 7.02
CA ALA A 449 30.02 -23.79 8.45
C ALA A 449 29.30 -24.86 9.30
N PRO A 450 29.62 -26.16 9.12
CA PRO A 450 28.87 -27.27 9.72
C PRO A 450 28.83 -27.23 11.26
N GLU A 451 29.88 -26.76 11.93
CA GLU A 451 29.89 -26.59 13.39
C GLU A 451 28.87 -25.55 13.85
N LYS A 452 28.86 -24.37 13.21
CA LYS A 452 27.91 -23.29 13.50
C LYS A 452 26.46 -23.66 13.11
N ALA A 453 26.31 -24.43 12.04
CA ALA A 453 25.01 -24.87 11.53
C ALA A 453 24.42 -26.08 12.28
N SER A 454 25.21 -26.79 13.10
CA SER A 454 24.78 -28.00 13.82
C SER A 454 23.51 -27.85 14.68
N LYS A 455 23.26 -26.62 15.17
CA LYS A 455 22.08 -26.22 15.95
C LYS A 455 21.09 -25.35 15.17
N ALA A 456 21.29 -25.17 13.87
CA ALA A 456 20.42 -24.36 13.04
C ALA A 456 19.15 -25.13 12.65
N LYS A 457 18.00 -24.48 12.76
CA LYS A 457 16.68 -25.03 12.42
C LYS A 457 15.98 -24.07 11.47
N LEU A 458 15.66 -24.51 10.26
CA LEU A 458 14.90 -23.74 9.29
C LEU A 458 13.41 -24.09 9.39
N LEU A 459 12.60 -23.09 9.71
CA LEU A 459 11.15 -23.19 9.83
C LEU A 459 10.49 -22.41 8.68
N LEU A 460 9.84 -23.13 7.77
CA LEU A 460 9.03 -22.58 6.69
C LEU A 460 7.55 -22.66 7.10
N VAL A 461 6.83 -21.54 7.14
CA VAL A 461 5.41 -21.51 7.56
C VAL A 461 4.55 -20.82 6.51
N GLY A 462 3.56 -21.52 5.99
CA GLY A 462 2.64 -21.02 4.96
C GLY A 462 2.46 -21.95 3.76
N ALA A 463 2.73 -23.25 3.90
CA ALA A 463 2.46 -24.22 2.84
C ALA A 463 0.96 -24.31 2.53
N ARG A 464 0.63 -24.50 1.25
CA ARG A 464 -0.73 -24.73 0.74
C ARG A 464 -0.68 -25.79 -0.35
N TYR A 465 -1.59 -26.76 -0.28
CA TYR A 465 -1.71 -27.84 -1.25
C TYR A 465 -3.01 -27.67 -2.06
N ILE A 466 -3.24 -26.48 -2.60
CA ILE A 466 -4.48 -26.11 -3.30
C ILE A 466 -4.29 -26.14 -4.81
N ARG A 467 -3.20 -25.56 -5.32
CA ARG A 467 -2.90 -25.49 -6.75
C ARG A 467 -1.68 -26.34 -7.09
N GLN A 468 -1.70 -27.00 -8.25
CA GLN A 468 -0.64 -27.89 -8.71
C GLN A 468 0.77 -27.26 -8.65
N HIS A 469 0.93 -26.01 -9.09
CA HIS A 469 2.20 -25.30 -9.04
C HIS A 469 2.67 -24.93 -7.61
N GLU A 470 1.79 -24.91 -6.61
CA GLU A 470 2.17 -24.74 -5.21
C GLU A 470 2.71 -26.07 -4.65
N ILE A 471 2.03 -27.18 -4.98
CA ILE A 471 2.43 -28.55 -4.61
C ILE A 471 3.82 -28.86 -5.19
N GLU A 472 4.03 -28.66 -6.49
CA GLU A 472 5.32 -28.85 -7.16
C GLU A 472 6.46 -27.99 -6.58
N TYR A 473 6.14 -26.77 -6.15
CA TYR A 473 7.11 -25.87 -5.51
C TYR A 473 7.48 -26.35 -4.10
N ILE A 474 6.51 -26.84 -3.33
CA ILE A 474 6.73 -27.46 -2.01
C ILE A 474 7.51 -28.77 -2.14
N ASP A 475 7.21 -29.59 -3.13
CA ASP A 475 7.90 -30.87 -3.34
C ASP A 475 9.35 -30.66 -3.83
N SER A 476 9.60 -29.59 -4.59
CA SER A 476 10.97 -29.14 -4.90
C SER A 476 11.76 -28.75 -3.64
N ILE A 477 11.11 -28.13 -2.65
CA ILE A 477 11.70 -27.83 -1.34
C ILE A 477 11.96 -29.13 -0.56
N LYS A 478 10.96 -30.02 -0.43
CA LYS A 478 11.12 -31.32 0.23
C LYS A 478 12.26 -32.16 -0.37
N LYS A 479 12.39 -32.14 -1.70
CA LYS A 479 13.50 -32.82 -2.39
C LYS A 479 14.86 -32.28 -1.96
N LEU A 480 15.05 -30.96 -1.87
CA LEU A 480 16.30 -30.38 -1.36
C LEU A 480 16.59 -30.77 0.10
N VAL A 481 15.57 -30.93 0.94
CA VAL A 481 15.71 -31.42 2.33
C VAL A 481 16.23 -32.87 2.34
N VAL A 482 15.65 -33.75 1.52
CA VAL A 482 16.05 -35.16 1.42
C VAL A 482 17.44 -35.32 0.80
N ASP A 483 17.69 -34.68 -0.35
CA ASP A 483 18.96 -34.77 -1.10
C ASP A 483 20.18 -34.27 -0.29
N ASN A 484 19.97 -33.46 0.75
CA ASN A 484 21.03 -32.93 1.61
C ASN A 484 20.98 -33.46 3.06
N ASN A 485 20.13 -34.45 3.37
CA ASN A 485 19.98 -35.05 4.70
C ASN A 485 19.60 -34.06 5.83
N LEU A 486 18.71 -33.11 5.54
CA LEU A 486 18.32 -32.02 6.46
C LEU A 486 16.96 -32.25 7.14
N GLN A 487 16.42 -33.47 7.15
CA GLN A 487 15.09 -33.80 7.69
C GLN A 487 14.93 -33.42 9.18
N ASN A 488 16.01 -33.44 9.96
CA ASN A 488 16.03 -33.07 11.39
C ASN A 488 16.32 -31.57 11.64
N GLN A 489 16.50 -30.79 10.58
CA GLN A 489 16.81 -29.35 10.63
C GLN A 489 15.77 -28.49 9.92
N VAL A 490 14.96 -29.05 9.01
CA VAL A 490 13.97 -28.28 8.23
C VAL A 490 12.55 -28.72 8.58
N THR A 491 11.71 -27.78 9.00
CA THR A 491 10.29 -27.98 9.27
C THR A 491 9.47 -27.17 8.27
N ILE A 492 8.49 -27.80 7.62
CA ILE A 492 7.53 -27.12 6.73
C ILE A 492 6.15 -27.24 7.35
N LEU A 493 5.52 -26.10 7.65
CA LEU A 493 4.18 -26.01 8.21
C LEU A 493 3.21 -25.35 7.22
N ASP A 494 1.98 -25.85 7.23
CA ASP A 494 0.85 -25.26 6.50
C ASP A 494 0.53 -23.85 7.00
N THR A 495 -0.32 -23.12 6.27
CA THR A 495 -0.86 -21.84 6.71
C THR A 495 -1.48 -21.91 8.11
N LYS A 496 -1.12 -20.96 8.98
CA LYS A 496 -1.63 -20.84 10.36
C LYS A 496 -2.38 -19.52 10.53
N LYS A 497 -3.43 -19.52 11.37
CA LYS A 497 -4.19 -18.30 11.73
C LYS A 497 -3.35 -17.38 12.61
N ASN A 498 -2.84 -17.89 13.73
CA ASN A 498 -1.91 -17.17 14.60
C ASN A 498 -0.46 -17.48 14.19
N VAL A 499 0.34 -16.44 13.95
CA VAL A 499 1.75 -16.53 13.51
C VAL A 499 2.77 -16.07 14.56
N LEU A 500 2.33 -15.47 15.66
CA LEU A 500 3.20 -14.92 16.70
C LEU A 500 4.11 -15.97 17.39
N PRO A 501 3.66 -17.22 17.65
CA PRO A 501 4.52 -18.25 18.25
C PRO A 501 5.81 -18.46 17.44
N PHE A 502 5.74 -18.35 16.12
CA PHE A 502 6.89 -18.54 15.24
C PHE A 502 7.89 -17.38 15.34
N TYR A 503 7.43 -16.13 15.36
CA TYR A 503 8.31 -14.97 15.59
C TYR A 503 8.96 -14.98 16.98
N LEU A 504 8.21 -15.43 17.99
CA LEU A 504 8.71 -15.55 19.35
C LEU A 504 9.80 -16.63 19.44
N ALA A 505 9.57 -17.80 18.83
CA ALA A 505 10.52 -18.90 18.78
C ALA A 505 11.78 -18.58 17.96
N ALA A 506 11.62 -17.95 16.78
CA ALA A 506 12.68 -17.57 15.85
C ALA A 506 13.79 -16.74 16.50
N ASP A 507 15.02 -16.86 15.98
CA ASP A 507 16.17 -16.00 16.24
C ASP A 507 16.50 -15.10 15.04
N ILE A 508 16.22 -15.57 13.82
CA ILE A 508 16.44 -14.87 12.54
C ILE A 508 15.14 -14.99 11.74
N VAL A 509 14.73 -13.93 11.05
CA VAL A 509 13.64 -14.01 10.05
C VAL A 509 14.20 -13.74 8.66
N VAL A 510 13.66 -14.40 7.65
CA VAL A 510 14.08 -14.20 6.26
C VAL A 510 12.91 -13.82 5.35
N CYS A 511 13.15 -12.87 4.45
CA CYS A 511 12.20 -12.41 3.43
C CYS A 511 12.91 -12.17 2.08
N PRO A 512 13.41 -13.23 1.42
CA PRO A 512 14.14 -13.15 0.15
C PRO A 512 13.18 -13.01 -1.05
N SER A 513 12.01 -12.39 -0.88
CA SER A 513 11.00 -12.24 -1.92
C SER A 513 11.57 -11.60 -3.20
N ILE A 514 10.95 -11.91 -4.34
CA ILE A 514 11.34 -11.35 -5.66
C ILE A 514 10.38 -10.25 -6.17
N ASN A 515 9.28 -10.00 -5.45
CA ASN A 515 8.35 -8.89 -5.68
C ASN A 515 7.50 -8.67 -4.42
N GLU A 516 7.47 -7.44 -3.90
CA GLU A 516 6.60 -7.00 -2.79
C GLU A 516 6.21 -5.52 -2.95
N VAL A 517 5.28 -5.03 -2.15
CA VAL A 517 5.13 -3.57 -1.95
C VAL A 517 5.92 -3.17 -0.71
N LEU A 518 5.41 -3.53 0.48
CA LEU A 518 6.09 -3.40 1.76
C LEU A 518 5.64 -4.56 2.67
N PRO A 519 6.44 -5.62 2.83
CA PRO A 519 5.97 -6.83 3.48
C PRO A 519 6.00 -6.68 5.02
N LEU A 520 4.83 -6.79 5.65
CA LEU A 520 4.66 -6.69 7.12
C LEU A 520 5.61 -7.59 7.90
N VAL A 521 5.96 -8.77 7.33
CA VAL A 521 6.82 -9.78 7.95
C VAL A 521 8.14 -9.23 8.51
N ILE A 522 8.68 -8.19 7.86
CA ILE A 522 9.94 -7.54 8.26
C ILE A 522 9.70 -6.69 9.52
N CYS A 523 8.65 -5.87 9.54
CA CYS A 523 8.31 -5.02 10.67
C CYS A 523 7.79 -5.83 11.87
N GLU A 524 7.08 -6.92 11.64
CA GLU A 524 6.68 -7.88 12.67
C GLU A 524 7.90 -8.57 13.31
N ALA A 525 8.84 -9.06 12.49
CA ALA A 525 10.10 -9.64 12.98
C ALA A 525 10.90 -8.63 13.84
N MET A 526 11.03 -7.39 13.37
CA MET A 526 11.69 -6.30 14.11
C MET A 526 10.97 -5.99 15.44
N ALA A 527 9.63 -6.06 15.48
CA ALA A 527 8.87 -5.87 16.73
C ALA A 527 9.11 -7.00 17.75
N PHE A 528 9.39 -8.22 17.29
CA PHE A 528 9.86 -9.35 18.10
C PHE A 528 11.37 -9.32 18.40
N GLN A 529 12.07 -8.24 18.05
CA GLN A 529 13.52 -8.08 18.21
C GLN A 529 14.30 -9.19 17.49
N ARG A 530 13.93 -9.47 16.23
CA ARG A 530 14.63 -10.42 15.35
C ARG A 530 15.34 -9.66 14.21
N PRO A 531 16.64 -9.90 13.97
CA PRO A 531 17.28 -9.47 12.73
C PRO A 531 16.61 -10.13 11.53
N VAL A 532 16.59 -9.42 10.41
CA VAL A 532 15.98 -9.89 9.17
C VAL A 532 16.99 -9.93 8.03
N ILE A 533 17.02 -11.02 7.26
CA ILE A 533 17.70 -11.03 5.94
C ILE A 533 16.63 -10.92 4.86
N ALA A 534 16.68 -9.89 4.01
CA ALA A 534 15.65 -9.65 3.01
C ALA A 534 16.21 -9.16 1.66
N SER A 535 15.45 -9.37 0.58
CA SER A 535 15.82 -8.88 -0.74
C SER A 535 15.76 -7.35 -0.83
N ALA A 536 16.75 -6.73 -1.48
CA ALA A 536 16.86 -5.30 -1.73
C ALA A 536 15.93 -4.84 -2.88
N ILE A 537 14.63 -5.09 -2.77
CA ILE A 537 13.62 -4.79 -3.80
C ILE A 537 12.50 -3.90 -3.26
N ASP A 538 11.86 -3.17 -4.18
CA ASP A 538 10.63 -2.45 -3.93
C ASP A 538 10.70 -1.60 -2.64
N GLY A 539 9.75 -1.76 -1.71
CA GLY A 539 9.72 -1.01 -0.45
C GLY A 539 10.56 -1.65 0.67
N ILE A 540 11.20 -2.81 0.47
CA ILE A 540 12.00 -3.46 1.53
C ILE A 540 13.14 -2.55 2.05
N PRO A 541 13.91 -1.83 1.21
CA PRO A 541 14.86 -0.81 1.67
C PRO A 541 14.23 0.37 2.42
N GLU A 542 12.91 0.59 2.32
CA GLU A 542 12.20 1.54 3.19
C GLU A 542 11.94 0.96 4.58
N ALA A 543 11.70 -0.35 4.70
CA ALA A 543 11.51 -1.05 5.98
C ALA A 543 12.83 -1.28 6.74
N LEU A 544 13.92 -1.63 6.05
CA LEU A 544 15.15 -2.13 6.67
C LEU A 544 16.41 -1.49 6.07
N LYS A 545 17.38 -1.13 6.92
CA LYS A 545 18.71 -0.68 6.50
C LYS A 545 19.74 -1.81 6.68
N HIS A 546 20.46 -2.11 5.60
CA HIS A 546 21.55 -3.09 5.58
C HIS A 546 22.58 -2.77 6.69
N GLY A 547 22.95 -3.79 7.46
CA GLY A 547 23.91 -3.70 8.57
C GLY A 547 23.36 -3.13 9.88
N ARG A 548 22.12 -2.59 9.93
CA ARG A 548 21.56 -1.97 11.14
C ARG A 548 20.47 -2.81 11.80
N GLU A 549 19.36 -3.06 11.11
CA GLU A 549 18.28 -3.94 11.63
C GLU A 549 18.36 -5.37 11.08
N GLY A 550 19.28 -5.61 10.14
CA GLY A 550 19.44 -6.85 9.42
C GLY A 550 20.25 -6.64 8.14
N PHE A 551 20.12 -7.56 7.17
CA PHE A 551 20.87 -7.52 5.93
C PHE A 551 19.96 -7.46 4.71
N LEU A 552 20.32 -6.57 3.76
CA LEU A 552 19.74 -6.55 2.42
C LEU A 552 20.64 -7.32 1.45
N ILE A 553 20.06 -8.29 0.72
CA ILE A 553 20.73 -9.09 -0.32
C ILE A 553 20.12 -8.81 -1.70
N LYS A 554 20.82 -9.15 -2.78
CA LYS A 554 20.20 -9.14 -4.12
C LYS A 554 19.30 -10.39 -4.28
N PRO A 555 18.16 -10.30 -4.98
CA PRO A 555 17.36 -11.48 -5.31
C PRO A 555 18.20 -12.57 -6.01
N GLY A 556 18.13 -13.81 -5.51
CA GLY A 556 18.89 -14.94 -6.04
C GLY A 556 20.37 -15.00 -5.62
N ASP A 557 20.88 -14.05 -4.82
CA ASP A 557 22.26 -14.05 -4.30
C ASP A 557 22.39 -15.02 -3.12
N ILE A 558 22.51 -16.31 -3.45
CA ILE A 558 22.58 -17.40 -2.47
C ILE A 558 23.86 -17.32 -1.63
N ASP A 559 24.97 -16.87 -2.21
CA ASP A 559 26.26 -16.75 -1.54
C ASP A 559 26.21 -15.71 -0.41
N ALA A 560 25.72 -14.49 -0.71
CA ALA A 560 25.53 -13.45 0.30
C ALA A 560 24.51 -13.86 1.37
N PHE A 561 23.43 -14.54 0.97
CA PHE A 561 22.41 -15.02 1.90
C PHE A 561 22.98 -16.08 2.87
N ALA A 562 23.73 -17.05 2.38
CA ALA A 562 24.40 -18.06 3.21
C ALA A 562 25.45 -17.42 4.14
N GLY A 563 26.21 -16.43 3.65
CA GLY A 563 27.17 -15.66 4.45
C GLY A 563 26.49 -14.92 5.61
N HIS A 564 25.40 -14.20 5.36
CA HIS A 564 24.66 -13.50 6.41
C HIS A 564 23.95 -14.44 7.40
N LEU A 565 23.53 -15.65 6.97
CA LEU A 565 23.08 -16.68 7.91
C LEU A 565 24.22 -17.11 8.86
N GLU A 566 25.46 -17.22 8.35
CA GLU A 566 26.63 -17.52 9.17
C GLU A 566 27.02 -16.37 10.10
N GLU A 567 27.01 -15.11 9.62
CA GLU A 567 27.26 -13.93 10.46
C GLU A 567 26.25 -13.83 11.60
N LEU A 568 24.97 -14.04 11.31
CA LEU A 568 23.91 -14.08 12.31
C LEU A 568 23.95 -15.34 13.19
N THR A 569 25.00 -16.18 13.15
CA THR A 569 25.28 -17.14 14.24
C THR A 569 25.83 -16.45 15.49
N ASP A 570 26.41 -15.24 15.37
CA ASP A 570 26.78 -14.41 16.51
C ASP A 570 25.53 -13.87 17.25
N ARG A 571 25.38 -14.25 18.52
CA ARG A 571 24.29 -13.81 19.39
C ARG A 571 24.36 -12.31 19.70
N SER A 572 25.55 -11.74 19.77
CA SER A 572 25.76 -10.31 20.05
C SER A 572 25.20 -9.48 18.90
N LEU A 573 25.66 -9.76 17.66
CA LEU A 573 25.15 -9.14 16.44
C LEU A 573 23.63 -9.29 16.29
N ARG A 574 23.07 -10.50 16.48
CA ARG A 574 21.61 -10.72 16.45
C ARG A 574 20.86 -9.82 17.45
N SER A 575 21.39 -9.69 18.66
CA SER A 575 20.76 -8.90 19.72
C SER A 575 20.88 -7.39 19.48
N GLN A 576 22.00 -6.91 18.94
CA GLN A 576 22.17 -5.52 18.51
C GLN A 576 21.18 -5.16 17.40
N MET A 577 21.14 -5.93 16.31
CA MET A 577 20.22 -5.72 15.20
C MET A 577 18.75 -5.82 15.63
N GLY A 578 18.41 -6.79 16.50
CA GLY A 578 17.06 -6.92 17.06
C GLY A 578 16.61 -5.70 17.87
N ARG A 579 17.51 -5.07 18.65
CA ARG A 579 17.21 -3.79 19.33
C ARG A 579 17.01 -2.65 18.34
N CYS A 580 17.89 -2.51 17.33
CA CYS A 580 17.75 -1.50 16.29
C CYS A 580 16.43 -1.64 15.52
N GLY A 581 16.04 -2.87 15.17
CA GLY A 581 14.74 -3.17 14.55
C GLY A 581 13.56 -2.73 15.40
N ARG A 582 13.59 -3.06 16.70
CA ARG A 582 12.51 -2.68 17.63
C ARG A 582 12.36 -1.16 17.79
N LEU A 583 13.46 -0.42 17.87
CA LEU A 583 13.46 1.05 17.87
C LEU A 583 12.86 1.59 16.55
N ARG A 584 13.32 1.07 15.41
CA ARG A 584 12.80 1.45 14.08
C ARG A 584 11.30 1.21 13.94
N VAL A 585 10.76 0.13 14.51
CA VAL A 585 9.31 -0.10 14.55
C VAL A 585 8.61 0.94 15.42
N ARG A 586 9.07 1.20 16.66
CA ARG A 586 8.48 2.25 17.52
C ARG A 586 8.42 3.61 16.81
N GLU A 587 9.53 4.01 16.19
CA GLU A 587 9.69 5.31 15.53
C GLU A 587 8.87 5.45 14.23
N GLN A 588 8.93 4.45 13.33
CA GLN A 588 8.47 4.61 11.93
C GLN A 588 7.28 3.71 11.56
N PHE A 589 7.13 2.55 12.20
CA PHE A 589 6.15 1.51 11.83
C PHE A 589 5.23 1.12 12.99
N SER A 590 5.01 2.03 13.95
CA SER A 590 4.11 1.78 15.07
C SER A 590 2.66 1.98 14.64
N PHE A 591 1.78 1.12 15.15
CA PHE A 591 0.34 1.21 14.87
C PHE A 591 -0.25 2.56 15.29
N ASP A 592 0.18 3.11 16.43
CA ASP A 592 -0.28 4.41 16.92
C ASP A 592 0.11 5.56 15.97
N ARG A 593 1.33 5.53 15.41
CA ARG A 593 1.76 6.51 14.40
C ARG A 593 0.95 6.38 13.10
N MET A 594 0.68 5.16 12.65
CA MET A 594 -0.19 4.91 11.50
C MET A 594 -1.58 5.53 11.73
N LEU A 595 -2.22 5.22 12.85
CA LEU A 595 -3.55 5.76 13.20
C LEU A 595 -3.57 7.29 13.27
N ALA A 596 -2.62 7.90 13.96
CA ALA A 596 -2.52 9.37 14.07
C ALA A 596 -2.41 10.03 12.69
N THR A 597 -1.64 9.41 11.78
CA THR A 597 -1.45 9.93 10.41
C THR A 597 -2.72 9.75 9.56
N TYR A 598 -3.42 8.61 9.69
CA TYR A 598 -4.71 8.41 9.01
C TYR A 598 -5.78 9.37 9.51
N ALA A 599 -5.93 9.53 10.83
CA ALA A 599 -6.91 10.44 11.40
C ALA A 599 -6.66 11.89 10.95
N LYS A 600 -5.39 12.35 10.96
CA LYS A 600 -5.01 13.65 10.39
C LYS A 600 -5.35 13.76 8.90
N MET A 601 -5.08 12.73 8.11
CA MET A 601 -5.39 12.72 6.67
C MET A 601 -6.91 12.76 6.39
N VAL A 602 -7.72 12.06 7.18
CA VAL A 602 -9.20 12.13 7.09
C VAL A 602 -9.68 13.54 7.47
N GLN A 603 -9.14 14.11 8.56
CA GLN A 603 -9.46 15.48 8.97
C GLN A 603 -9.09 16.50 7.89
N GLU A 604 -7.88 16.42 7.32
CA GLU A 604 -7.45 17.30 6.23
C GLU A 604 -8.34 17.19 4.97
N ALA A 605 -8.81 15.99 4.62
CA ALA A 605 -9.73 15.80 3.50
C ALA A 605 -11.09 16.45 3.79
N VAL A 606 -11.60 16.28 5.02
CA VAL A 606 -12.84 16.93 5.48
C VAL A 606 -12.68 18.45 5.50
N ASP A 607 -11.60 18.98 6.08
CA ASP A 607 -11.36 20.42 6.20
C ASP A 607 -11.18 21.10 4.83
N GLN A 608 -10.59 20.43 3.85
CA GLN A 608 -10.40 21.03 2.51
C GLN A 608 -11.68 21.15 1.70
N ARG A 609 -12.71 20.33 1.95
CA ARG A 609 -14.07 20.51 1.40
C ARG A 609 -15.05 21.21 2.36
N SER A 610 -14.77 21.22 3.66
CA SER A 610 -15.59 21.88 4.69
C SER A 610 -15.19 23.34 4.94
N ALA A 611 -13.98 23.74 4.53
CA ALA A 611 -13.69 25.13 4.21
C ALA A 611 -14.80 25.60 3.28
N PRO A 612 -15.59 26.63 3.64
CA PRO A 612 -16.74 27.00 2.84
C PRO A 612 -16.33 27.23 1.39
N GLU A 613 -17.15 26.76 0.44
CA GLU A 613 -17.35 27.55 -0.76
C GLU A 613 -17.50 29.00 -0.29
N LEU A 614 -16.62 29.88 -0.78
CA LEU A 614 -16.74 31.31 -0.51
C LEU A 614 -18.04 31.74 -1.17
N GLN A 615 -19.14 31.65 -0.41
CA GLN A 615 -20.46 31.91 -0.91
C GLN A 615 -20.44 33.29 -1.52
N VAL A 616 -20.99 33.35 -2.73
CA VAL A 616 -21.24 34.57 -3.48
C VAL A 616 -22.18 35.44 -2.65
N HIS A 617 -21.62 36.21 -1.72
CA HIS A 617 -22.29 37.38 -1.18
C HIS A 617 -22.46 38.34 -2.34
N GLN A 618 -23.70 38.49 -2.80
CA GLN A 618 -24.10 39.60 -3.63
C GLN A 618 -23.83 40.90 -2.83
N GLY A 619 -22.66 41.49 -3.08
CA GLY A 619 -22.11 42.56 -2.26
C GLY A 619 -20.61 42.42 -2.05
N VAL A 620 -19.85 42.86 -3.05
CA VAL A 620 -18.41 43.19 -3.06
C VAL A 620 -17.86 43.56 -1.66
N GLY A 621 -16.75 42.99 -1.18
CA GLY A 621 -15.88 41.96 -1.77
C GLY A 621 -14.72 41.61 -0.83
N THR A 622 -14.02 40.50 -1.07
CA THR A 622 -12.88 40.04 -0.24
C THR A 622 -11.73 39.48 -1.09
N ASN A 623 -10.52 40.01 -0.88
CA ASN A 623 -9.30 39.69 -1.62
C ASN A 623 -8.96 38.19 -1.68
N SER A 624 -9.10 37.56 -2.84
CA SER A 624 -8.28 36.40 -3.23
C SER A 624 -6.99 36.90 -3.90
N LYS A 625 -5.85 36.25 -3.64
CA LYS A 625 -4.58 36.61 -4.29
C LYS A 625 -4.70 36.40 -5.81
N PRO A 626 -4.27 37.35 -6.66
CA PRO A 626 -4.32 37.12 -8.10
C PRO A 626 -3.22 36.16 -8.57
N VAL A 627 -3.58 35.24 -9.45
CA VAL A 627 -2.70 34.20 -10.01
C VAL A 627 -2.24 34.62 -11.40
N ILE A 628 -0.92 34.70 -11.59
CA ILE A 628 -0.29 35.07 -12.86
C ILE A 628 0.46 33.84 -13.39
N LEU A 629 0.04 33.35 -14.55
CA LEU A 629 0.71 32.30 -15.31
C LEU A 629 1.69 32.95 -16.29
N LEU A 630 2.92 32.47 -16.34
CA LEU A 630 3.97 32.94 -17.24
C LEU A 630 4.45 31.79 -18.13
N ASP A 631 4.40 31.92 -19.44
CA ASP A 631 5.19 31.03 -20.29
C ASP A 631 6.70 31.29 -20.11
N MET A 632 7.52 30.30 -20.50
CA MET A 632 8.97 30.44 -20.53
C MET A 632 9.48 30.99 -21.86
N ASP A 633 9.26 30.29 -22.95
CA ASP A 633 9.99 30.47 -24.21
C ASP A 633 9.61 31.82 -24.86
N ASN A 634 10.59 32.67 -25.13
CA ASN A 634 10.39 34.04 -25.62
C ASN A 634 9.48 34.94 -24.74
N THR A 635 9.17 34.51 -23.51
CA THR A 635 8.33 35.22 -22.53
C THR A 635 9.10 35.61 -21.27
N ILE A 636 9.78 34.68 -20.60
CA ILE A 636 10.76 34.99 -19.52
C ILE A 636 12.20 34.59 -19.86
N VAL A 637 12.40 33.78 -20.90
CA VAL A 637 13.71 33.37 -21.41
C VAL A 637 13.85 33.63 -22.91
N ASP A 638 15.03 34.10 -23.32
CA ASP A 638 15.33 34.47 -24.71
C ASP A 638 15.70 33.22 -25.53
N TRP A 639 14.65 32.56 -26.04
CA TRP A 639 14.74 31.35 -26.84
C TRP A 639 15.33 31.64 -28.23
N ASP A 640 14.91 32.75 -28.85
CA ASP A 640 15.35 33.14 -30.20
C ASP A 640 16.84 33.49 -30.28
N SER A 641 17.41 34.16 -29.27
CA SER A 641 18.85 34.46 -29.26
C SER A 641 19.73 33.22 -29.12
N GLU A 642 19.36 32.25 -28.27
CA GLU A 642 20.12 31.00 -28.13
C GLU A 642 20.01 30.13 -29.39
N PHE A 643 18.81 30.03 -29.98
CA PHE A 643 18.64 29.42 -31.29
C PHE A 643 19.53 30.07 -32.35
N GLN A 644 19.53 31.41 -32.43
CA GLN A 644 20.37 32.14 -33.38
C GLN A 644 21.87 31.91 -33.13
N ALA A 645 22.32 31.85 -31.88
CA ALA A 645 23.70 31.60 -31.51
C ALA A 645 24.17 30.20 -31.96
N ARG A 646 23.39 29.15 -31.67
CA ARG A 646 23.68 27.78 -32.10
C ARG A 646 23.60 27.61 -33.61
N TRP A 647 22.57 28.17 -34.25
CA TRP A 647 22.42 28.16 -35.71
C TRP A 647 23.63 28.81 -36.42
N ARG A 648 24.12 29.95 -35.91
CA ARG A 648 25.34 30.60 -36.40
C ARG A 648 26.60 29.76 -36.19
N LYS A 649 26.77 29.20 -34.99
CA LYS A 649 27.91 28.33 -34.65
C LYS A 649 27.99 27.10 -35.56
N ARG A 650 26.85 26.49 -35.88
CA ARG A 650 26.75 25.27 -36.69
C ARG A 650 26.89 25.52 -38.19
N ASN A 651 26.35 26.61 -38.72
CA ASN A 651 26.30 26.89 -40.17
C ASN A 651 27.32 27.94 -40.66
N GLY A 652 28.08 28.58 -39.75
CA GLY A 652 29.16 29.50 -40.10
C GLY A 652 28.73 30.63 -41.04
N SER A 653 29.47 30.85 -42.12
CA SER A 653 29.15 31.90 -43.11
C SER A 653 27.82 31.71 -43.85
N HIS A 654 27.23 30.49 -43.84
CA HIS A 654 25.90 30.26 -44.40
C HIS A 654 24.78 30.79 -43.48
N ALA A 655 25.02 30.94 -42.17
CA ALA A 655 24.05 31.55 -41.25
C ALA A 655 23.84 33.05 -41.53
N ASN A 656 24.87 33.74 -42.04
CA ASN A 656 24.81 35.16 -42.40
C ASN A 656 23.94 35.46 -43.64
N ARG A 657 23.37 34.43 -44.31
CA ARG A 657 22.30 34.65 -45.32
C ARG A 657 20.92 34.89 -44.70
N TYR A 658 20.73 34.58 -43.43
CA TYR A 658 19.42 34.60 -42.76
C TYR A 658 19.40 35.25 -41.35
N PRO A 659 20.23 36.27 -41.03
CA PRO A 659 20.26 36.84 -39.67
C PRO A 659 18.92 37.48 -39.25
N GLU A 660 18.13 37.95 -40.22
CA GLU A 660 16.84 38.62 -39.97
C GLU A 660 15.67 37.65 -39.76
N LEU A 661 15.79 36.38 -40.17
CA LEU A 661 14.67 35.42 -40.09
C LEU A 661 14.36 34.92 -38.66
N VAL A 662 15.30 35.08 -37.72
CA VAL A 662 15.05 34.77 -36.30
C VAL A 662 14.52 36.00 -35.56
N VAL A 663 15.20 37.15 -35.71
CA VAL A 663 14.83 38.40 -35.01
C VAL A 663 13.48 38.96 -35.49
N ASN A 664 13.14 38.79 -36.77
CA ASN A 664 11.88 39.24 -37.37
C ASN A 664 11.02 38.06 -37.87
N ARG A 665 11.01 36.94 -37.14
CA ARG A 665 10.27 35.72 -37.53
C ARG A 665 8.77 36.01 -37.71
N GLN A 666 8.17 35.48 -38.78
CA GLN A 666 6.78 35.76 -39.18
C GLN A 666 5.78 34.72 -38.66
N ASN A 667 6.28 33.52 -38.34
CA ASN A 667 5.51 32.42 -37.76
C ASN A 667 6.02 32.13 -36.36
N PHE A 668 5.12 31.68 -35.47
CA PHE A 668 5.46 31.21 -34.13
C PHE A 668 6.39 29.99 -34.18
N GLU A 669 6.02 28.94 -34.92
CA GLU A 669 6.87 27.75 -35.08
C GLU A 669 8.13 28.11 -35.90
N ILE A 670 9.31 27.88 -35.33
CA ILE A 670 10.59 28.37 -35.85
C ILE A 670 10.88 27.86 -37.27
N GLU A 671 10.62 26.58 -37.54
CA GLU A 671 10.90 25.89 -38.80
C GLU A 671 10.03 26.38 -39.97
N LEU A 672 8.89 27.00 -39.68
CA LEU A 672 8.04 27.63 -40.70
C LEU A 672 8.63 28.94 -41.24
N ASN A 673 9.61 29.52 -40.54
CA ASN A 673 10.37 30.69 -40.98
C ASN A 673 11.53 30.32 -41.93
N PHE A 674 11.85 29.03 -42.07
CA PHE A 674 12.91 28.55 -42.95
C PHE A 674 12.35 27.84 -44.19
N ALA A 675 13.13 27.84 -45.28
CA ALA A 675 12.80 27.04 -46.45
C ALA A 675 12.78 25.55 -46.09
N GLU A 676 11.82 24.80 -46.65
CA GLU A 676 11.49 23.41 -46.28
C GLU A 676 12.72 22.49 -46.10
N LYS A 677 13.68 22.56 -47.02
CA LYS A 677 14.95 21.82 -46.99
C LYS A 677 15.88 22.07 -45.78
N TYR A 678 15.56 23.02 -44.91
CA TYR A 678 16.31 23.35 -43.70
C TYR A 678 15.53 23.06 -42.41
N ARG A 679 14.28 22.57 -42.49
CA ARG A 679 13.45 22.35 -41.30
C ARG A 679 14.04 21.31 -40.35
N ASP A 680 14.54 20.20 -40.89
CA ASP A 680 15.19 19.15 -40.10
C ASP A 680 16.47 19.68 -39.42
N ASP A 681 17.26 20.51 -40.12
CA ASP A 681 18.43 21.17 -39.54
C ASP A 681 18.02 22.09 -38.38
N VAL A 682 16.97 22.90 -38.55
CA VAL A 682 16.43 23.81 -37.52
C VAL A 682 15.99 23.01 -36.29
N LEU A 683 15.15 21.99 -36.47
CA LEU A 683 14.65 21.15 -35.39
C LEU A 683 15.78 20.40 -34.68
N SER A 684 16.82 19.99 -35.41
CA SER A 684 18.00 19.34 -34.82
C SER A 684 18.90 20.29 -34.02
N VAL A 685 18.77 21.62 -34.16
CA VAL A 685 19.41 22.61 -33.27
C VAL A 685 18.60 22.78 -31.99
N VAL A 686 17.28 22.80 -32.09
CA VAL A 686 16.35 22.86 -30.94
C VAL A 686 16.45 21.61 -30.05
N ALA A 687 16.83 20.47 -30.64
CA ALA A 687 17.11 19.23 -29.91
C ALA A 687 18.51 19.15 -29.27
N GLU A 688 19.42 20.12 -29.48
CA GLU A 688 20.79 20.03 -28.95
C GLU A 688 20.81 20.05 -27.41
N PRO A 689 21.57 19.16 -26.73
CA PRO A 689 21.68 19.17 -25.27
C PRO A 689 22.10 20.53 -24.70
N GLY A 690 21.51 20.88 -23.56
CA GLY A 690 21.66 22.16 -22.88
C GLY A 690 21.01 23.34 -23.60
N PHE A 691 20.13 23.13 -24.60
CA PHE A 691 19.44 24.23 -25.29
C PHE A 691 18.61 25.07 -24.32
N TYR A 692 17.71 24.43 -23.56
CA TYR A 692 16.78 25.12 -22.66
C TYR A 692 17.47 25.52 -21.35
N LYS A 693 18.48 24.75 -20.93
CA LYS A 693 19.26 25.02 -19.72
C LYS A 693 20.06 26.32 -19.84
N ASN A 694 20.62 26.59 -21.02
CA ASN A 694 21.51 27.73 -21.25
C ASN A 694 20.78 29.01 -21.68
N LEU A 695 19.44 29.02 -21.72
CA LEU A 695 18.68 30.20 -22.13
C LEU A 695 18.95 31.37 -21.19
N HIS A 696 19.17 32.55 -21.76
CA HIS A 696 19.34 33.76 -20.96
C HIS A 696 17.96 34.28 -20.49
N PRO A 697 17.82 34.72 -19.22
CA PRO A 697 16.61 35.42 -18.78
C PRO A 697 16.39 36.68 -19.61
N ILE A 698 15.14 36.97 -19.98
CA ILE A 698 14.78 38.25 -20.61
C ILE A 698 14.99 39.37 -19.57
N PRO A 699 15.61 40.51 -19.93
CA PRO A 699 15.90 41.59 -18.98
C PRO A 699 14.66 42.08 -18.21
N GLY A 700 14.73 42.05 -16.87
CA GLY A 700 13.64 42.44 -15.98
C GLY A 700 12.65 41.32 -15.61
N ALA A 701 12.69 40.15 -16.28
CA ALA A 701 11.71 39.09 -16.08
C ALA A 701 11.77 38.49 -14.66
N VAL A 702 12.97 38.18 -14.19
CA VAL A 702 13.21 37.58 -12.87
C VAL A 702 12.85 38.58 -11.76
N GLU A 703 13.22 39.86 -11.95
CA GLU A 703 12.86 40.94 -11.03
C GLU A 703 11.34 41.13 -10.95
N ALA A 704 10.64 41.10 -12.08
CA ALA A 704 9.19 41.22 -12.13
C ALA A 704 8.47 40.05 -11.43
N VAL A 705 8.96 38.81 -11.55
CA VAL A 705 8.44 37.65 -10.79
C VAL A 705 8.51 37.90 -9.29
N TYR A 706 9.69 38.32 -8.77
CA TYR A 706 9.84 38.59 -7.34
C TYR A 706 9.00 39.80 -6.90
N GLU A 707 8.86 40.83 -7.73
CA GLU A 707 8.04 42.01 -7.45
C GLU A 707 6.54 41.69 -7.39
N MET A 708 6.03 40.89 -8.33
CA MET A 708 4.66 40.37 -8.31
C MET A 708 4.35 39.57 -7.05
N VAL A 709 5.26 38.66 -6.65
CA VAL A 709 5.13 37.87 -5.41
C VAL A 709 5.15 38.77 -4.18
N ALA A 710 6.03 39.78 -4.14
CA ALA A 710 6.08 40.76 -3.05
C ALA A 710 4.81 41.64 -2.96
N LEU A 711 4.14 41.88 -4.09
CA LEU A 711 2.83 42.55 -4.17
C LEU A 711 1.65 41.61 -3.83
N GLY A 712 1.92 40.36 -3.48
CA GLY A 712 0.91 39.39 -3.03
C GLY A 712 0.27 38.57 -4.15
N CYS A 713 0.75 38.65 -5.38
CA CYS A 713 0.32 37.77 -6.47
C CYS A 713 0.92 36.38 -6.30
N GLU A 714 0.23 35.36 -6.82
CA GLU A 714 0.78 34.01 -6.97
C GLU A 714 1.29 33.82 -8.41
N VAL A 715 2.62 33.80 -8.59
CA VAL A 715 3.23 33.58 -9.90
C VAL A 715 3.54 32.10 -10.11
N ARG A 716 3.08 31.55 -11.23
CA ARG A 716 3.39 30.19 -11.70
C ARG A 716 3.90 30.22 -13.13
N PHE A 717 4.71 29.24 -13.51
CA PHE A 717 5.19 29.09 -14.89
C PHE A 717 4.36 28.04 -15.61
N CYS A 718 3.87 28.32 -16.81
CA CYS A 718 2.98 27.46 -17.57
C CYS A 718 3.51 27.31 -19.00
N THR A 719 4.24 26.24 -19.28
CA THR A 719 5.01 26.09 -20.52
C THR A 719 4.93 24.69 -21.10
N SER A 720 5.07 24.58 -22.43
CA SER A 720 5.07 23.31 -23.15
C SER A 720 6.46 22.73 -23.31
N THR A 721 6.54 21.40 -23.44
CA THR A 721 7.74 20.74 -23.97
C THR A 721 7.81 20.91 -25.48
N HIS A 722 9.02 21.02 -26.03
CA HIS A 722 9.16 21.04 -27.49
C HIS A 722 9.06 19.62 -28.06
N TYR A 723 8.26 19.47 -29.12
CA TYR A 723 7.79 18.15 -29.60
C TYR A 723 8.90 17.20 -30.10
N VAL A 724 10.05 17.73 -30.55
CA VAL A 724 11.20 16.93 -31.01
C VAL A 724 12.12 16.43 -29.89
N CYS A 725 12.04 16.99 -28.69
CA CYS A 725 12.93 16.68 -27.57
C CYS A 725 12.21 16.76 -26.20
N PRO A 726 11.01 16.17 -26.03
CA PRO A 726 10.10 16.57 -24.95
C PRO A 726 10.65 16.27 -23.54
N GLY A 727 11.36 15.16 -23.33
CA GLY A 727 11.98 14.83 -22.05
C GLY A 727 13.10 15.79 -21.66
N GLN A 728 14.05 16.02 -22.58
CA GLN A 728 15.17 16.95 -22.39
C GLN A 728 14.67 18.38 -22.19
N SER A 729 13.71 18.83 -22.99
CA SER A 729 13.07 20.15 -22.88
C SER A 729 12.40 20.36 -21.52
N ALA A 730 11.74 19.34 -20.95
CA ALA A 730 11.18 19.42 -19.61
C ALA A 730 12.27 19.47 -18.52
N GLU A 731 13.23 18.53 -18.55
CA GLU A 731 14.30 18.40 -17.54
C GLU A 731 15.13 19.69 -17.45
N GLU A 732 15.58 20.20 -18.60
CA GLU A 732 16.39 21.41 -18.66
C GLU A 732 15.61 22.68 -18.23
N LYS A 733 14.29 22.75 -18.47
CA LYS A 733 13.44 23.85 -17.95
C LYS A 733 13.30 23.79 -16.42
N PHE A 734 13.18 22.60 -15.83
CA PHE A 734 13.22 22.43 -14.36
C PHE A 734 14.58 22.83 -13.77
N GLU A 735 15.69 22.50 -14.44
CA GLU A 735 17.02 22.96 -14.03
C GLU A 735 17.17 24.48 -14.14
N TRP A 736 16.70 25.08 -15.24
CA TRP A 736 16.77 26.53 -15.44
C TRP A 736 16.04 27.30 -14.34
N VAL A 737 14.80 26.89 -13.99
CA VAL A 737 14.00 27.50 -12.91
C VAL A 737 14.72 27.35 -11.56
N ARG A 738 15.30 26.18 -11.27
CA ARG A 738 16.08 25.96 -10.05
C ARG A 738 17.28 26.90 -9.96
N GLU A 739 18.01 27.08 -11.05
CA GLU A 739 19.23 27.89 -11.10
C GLU A 739 18.96 29.40 -11.00
N HIS A 740 17.93 29.90 -11.70
CA HIS A 740 17.67 31.34 -11.83
C HIS A 740 16.63 31.89 -10.85
N LEU A 741 15.71 31.06 -10.34
CA LEU A 741 14.63 31.46 -9.44
C LEU A 741 14.68 30.74 -8.08
N GLY A 742 15.31 29.58 -8.00
CA GLY A 742 15.50 28.80 -6.77
C GLY A 742 14.51 27.64 -6.59
N GLU A 743 14.85 26.71 -5.68
CA GLU A 743 14.12 25.44 -5.50
C GLU A 743 12.62 25.63 -5.16
N GLU A 744 12.24 26.74 -4.53
CA GLU A 744 10.83 27.02 -4.20
C GLU A 744 9.96 27.34 -5.42
N TYR A 745 10.56 27.73 -6.56
CA TYR A 745 9.86 28.00 -7.82
C TYR A 745 9.78 26.76 -8.72
N VAL A 746 10.57 25.71 -8.46
CA VAL A 746 10.50 24.42 -9.16
C VAL A 746 9.10 23.81 -9.03
N ASN A 747 8.50 23.88 -7.85
CA ASN A 747 7.13 23.43 -7.59
C ASN A 747 6.03 24.36 -8.16
N LYS A 748 6.41 25.47 -8.80
CA LYS A 748 5.50 26.41 -9.48
C LYS A 748 5.58 26.29 -11.01
N LEU A 749 6.39 25.37 -11.54
CA LEU A 749 6.48 25.06 -12.96
C LEU A 749 5.45 23.99 -13.35
N ILE A 750 4.57 24.36 -14.29
CA ILE A 750 3.53 23.52 -14.88
C ILE A 750 3.96 23.23 -16.32
N ILE A 751 4.29 21.97 -16.59
CA ILE A 751 4.61 21.49 -17.93
C ILE A 751 3.33 20.97 -18.60
N THR A 752 2.83 21.67 -19.62
CA THR A 752 1.62 21.29 -20.36
C THR A 752 1.67 21.77 -21.82
N SER A 753 1.18 20.95 -22.75
CA SER A 753 0.89 21.37 -24.12
C SER A 753 -0.45 22.12 -24.24
N ASP A 754 -1.32 21.98 -23.24
CA ASP A 754 -2.61 22.65 -23.14
C ASP A 754 -2.63 23.62 -21.95
N LYS A 755 -2.48 24.91 -22.27
CA LYS A 755 -2.52 26.00 -21.28
C LYS A 755 -3.95 26.44 -20.94
N THR A 756 -4.96 26.05 -21.73
CA THR A 756 -6.37 26.40 -21.49
C THR A 756 -6.95 25.67 -20.27
N ALA A 757 -6.44 24.47 -19.98
CA ALA A 757 -6.77 23.71 -18.78
C ALA A 757 -6.18 24.29 -17.47
N VAL A 758 -5.23 25.23 -17.54
CA VAL A 758 -4.54 25.77 -16.36
C VAL A 758 -5.25 27.00 -15.84
N LYS A 759 -5.68 26.95 -14.57
CA LYS A 759 -6.38 28.05 -13.90
C LYS A 759 -5.42 29.18 -13.49
N GLY A 760 -5.84 30.42 -13.74
CA GLY A 760 -5.16 31.66 -13.36
C GLY A 760 -6.02 32.87 -13.71
N ASP A 761 -5.62 34.07 -13.29
CA ASP A 761 -6.31 35.33 -13.63
C ASP A 761 -5.68 36.00 -14.87
N ILE A 762 -4.38 35.81 -15.09
CA ILE A 762 -3.63 36.31 -16.24
C ILE A 762 -2.71 35.19 -16.76
N LEU A 763 -2.60 35.06 -18.08
CA LEU A 763 -1.53 34.31 -18.75
C LEU A 763 -0.71 35.28 -19.59
N VAL A 764 0.59 35.40 -19.30
CA VAL A 764 1.57 36.07 -20.15
C VAL A 764 2.22 35.03 -21.06
N ASP A 765 2.11 35.20 -22.37
CA ASP A 765 2.53 34.22 -23.38
C ASP A 765 2.93 34.93 -24.68
N ASP A 766 3.92 34.41 -25.41
CA ASP A 766 4.32 34.96 -26.71
C ASP A 766 3.43 34.42 -27.86
N LYS A 767 2.71 33.31 -27.63
CA LYS A 767 1.93 32.63 -28.66
C LYS A 767 0.67 33.43 -29.03
N PRO A 768 0.49 33.82 -30.33
CA PRO A 768 -0.61 34.67 -30.77
C PRO A 768 -2.02 34.27 -30.29
N VAL A 769 -2.30 32.96 -30.34
CA VAL A 769 -3.56 32.35 -29.95
C VAL A 769 -3.24 31.06 -29.20
N ILE A 770 -3.78 30.94 -27.98
CA ILE A 770 -3.77 29.69 -27.22
C ILE A 770 -5.00 28.89 -27.60
N THR A 771 -4.84 27.58 -27.73
CA THR A 771 -5.87 26.64 -28.12
C THR A 771 -5.72 25.38 -27.28
N GLY A 772 -6.82 24.75 -26.87
CA GLY A 772 -6.81 23.57 -26.01
C GLY A 772 -8.22 23.02 -25.79
N CYS A 773 -8.40 22.20 -24.75
CA CYS A 773 -9.66 21.54 -24.42
C CYS A 773 -10.68 22.42 -23.69
N VAL A 774 -10.29 23.58 -23.17
CA VAL A 774 -11.20 24.58 -22.58
C VAL A 774 -11.41 25.71 -23.59
N GLU A 775 -12.65 25.91 -24.03
CA GLU A 775 -13.00 26.92 -25.04
C GLU A 775 -12.81 28.36 -24.51
N ASP A 776 -13.26 28.61 -23.28
CA ASP A 776 -13.14 29.90 -22.59
C ASP A 776 -12.32 29.74 -21.28
N PRO A 777 -10.99 29.92 -21.30
CA PRO A 777 -10.17 29.86 -20.10
C PRO A 777 -10.32 31.12 -19.22
N ASP A 778 -10.28 30.93 -17.90
CA ASP A 778 -10.53 31.99 -16.89
C ASP A 778 -9.54 33.17 -16.94
N TRP A 779 -8.34 32.97 -17.50
CA TRP A 779 -7.29 34.00 -17.51
C TRP A 779 -7.42 34.98 -18.67
N ILE A 780 -7.05 36.24 -18.40
CA ILE A 780 -6.83 37.25 -19.44
C ILE A 780 -5.49 36.96 -20.12
N HIS A 781 -5.51 36.73 -21.43
CA HIS A 781 -4.31 36.59 -22.25
C HIS A 781 -3.61 37.95 -22.42
N VAL A 782 -2.41 38.08 -21.86
CA VAL A 782 -1.45 39.17 -22.13
C VAL A 782 -0.37 38.66 -23.07
N VAL A 783 -0.25 39.25 -24.25
CA VAL A 783 0.75 38.84 -25.26
C VAL A 783 2.10 39.45 -24.92
N TYR A 784 3.16 38.65 -24.77
CA TYR A 784 4.53 39.15 -24.72
C TYR A 784 4.96 39.57 -26.13
N ASP A 785 5.44 40.81 -26.32
CA ASP A 785 5.64 41.38 -27.65
C ASP A 785 6.74 40.66 -28.45
N GLN A 786 6.36 40.11 -29.60
CA GLN A 786 7.27 39.43 -30.53
C GLN A 786 6.87 39.70 -31.99
N SER A 787 7.83 39.61 -32.90
CA SER A 787 7.67 40.02 -34.31
C SER A 787 6.47 39.37 -35.04
N TYR A 788 6.22 38.08 -34.78
CA TYR A 788 5.11 37.27 -35.33
C TYR A 788 3.74 37.54 -34.70
N ASN A 789 3.69 38.07 -33.47
CA ASN A 789 2.43 38.34 -32.76
C ASN A 789 2.01 39.82 -32.81
N SER A 790 2.77 40.67 -33.51
CA SER A 790 2.56 42.11 -33.67
C SER A 790 1.18 42.55 -34.18
N LYS A 791 0.41 41.66 -34.81
CA LYS A 791 -0.97 41.91 -35.32
C LYS A 791 -2.08 41.43 -34.38
N VAL A 792 -1.73 40.90 -33.21
CA VAL A 792 -2.70 40.36 -32.24
C VAL A 792 -3.28 41.49 -31.39
N ASP A 793 -4.60 41.67 -31.47
CA ASP A 793 -5.37 42.66 -30.71
C ASP A 793 -5.73 42.11 -29.32
N LYS A 794 -4.77 42.21 -28.40
CA LYS A 794 -4.85 41.79 -26.99
C LYS A 794 -4.02 42.74 -26.12
N PRO A 795 -4.23 42.76 -24.79
CA PRO A 795 -3.28 43.37 -23.86
C PRO A 795 -1.86 42.86 -24.13
N ARG A 796 -0.86 43.74 -24.09
CA ARG A 796 0.49 43.46 -24.61
C ARG A 796 1.56 43.99 -23.68
N LEU A 797 2.57 43.16 -23.43
CA LEU A 797 3.75 43.49 -22.63
C LEU A 797 4.95 43.67 -23.56
N GLN A 798 5.50 44.89 -23.67
CA GLN A 798 6.65 45.15 -24.56
C GLN A 798 7.98 44.88 -23.88
N SER A 799 8.03 45.01 -22.56
CA SER A 799 9.19 44.70 -21.75
C SER A 799 8.76 44.38 -20.33
N TRP A 800 9.49 43.48 -19.66
CA TRP A 800 9.29 43.28 -18.22
C TRP A 800 9.49 44.54 -17.37
N TYR A 801 10.13 45.61 -17.88
CA TYR A 801 10.17 46.90 -17.19
C TYR A 801 8.84 47.68 -17.20
N ASP A 802 7.90 47.37 -18.11
CA ASP A 802 6.58 48.03 -18.18
C ASP A 802 5.44 47.22 -17.56
N TRP A 803 5.74 46.06 -16.96
CA TRP A 803 4.76 45.07 -16.48
C TRP A 803 3.65 45.65 -15.62
N ARG A 804 3.99 46.55 -14.68
CA ARG A 804 3.02 47.21 -13.80
C ARG A 804 1.95 48.00 -14.57
N SER A 805 2.32 48.60 -15.71
CA SER A 805 1.40 49.43 -16.51
C SER A 805 0.40 48.60 -17.32
N VAL A 806 0.71 47.33 -17.58
CA VAL A 806 -0.11 46.41 -18.38
C VAL A 806 -0.93 45.49 -17.47
N ILE A 807 -0.28 44.88 -16.47
CA ILE A 807 -0.83 43.81 -15.65
C ILE A 807 -1.62 44.35 -14.45
N GLU A 808 -1.14 45.36 -13.71
CA GLU A 808 -1.90 45.89 -12.56
C GLU A 808 -3.31 46.40 -12.94
N PRO A 809 -3.54 47.10 -14.07
CA PRO A 809 -4.89 47.51 -14.45
C PRO A 809 -5.83 46.35 -14.79
N LEU A 810 -5.30 45.19 -15.22
CA LEU A 810 -6.09 43.98 -15.47
C LEU A 810 -6.48 43.32 -14.14
N LEU A 811 -5.53 43.22 -13.20
CA LEU A 811 -5.80 42.74 -11.84
C LEU A 811 -6.84 43.61 -11.12
N ARG A 812 -6.72 44.94 -11.21
CA ARG A 812 -7.70 45.88 -10.62
C ARG A 812 -9.07 45.86 -11.29
N LYS A 813 -9.18 45.44 -12.56
CA LYS A 813 -10.47 45.20 -13.21
C LYS A 813 -11.15 43.95 -12.67
N ARG A 814 -10.36 42.90 -12.41
CA ARG A 814 -10.81 41.66 -11.76
C ARG A 814 -11.27 41.88 -10.32
N ASP A 815 -10.68 42.82 -9.58
CA ASP A 815 -11.17 43.22 -8.25
C ASP A 815 -12.40 44.16 -8.28
N ALA A 816 -12.83 44.62 -9.47
CA ALA A 816 -13.94 45.56 -9.68
C ALA A 816 -15.14 44.95 -10.44
N GLN A 817 -15.06 43.67 -10.80
CA GLN A 817 -16.13 42.85 -11.39
C GLN A 817 -16.71 41.90 -10.34
#